data_AF-A0A4W5PFN7-F1
#
_entry.id   AF-A0A4W5PFN7-F1
#
_cell.length_a   1.000
_cell.length_b   1.000
_cell.length_c   1.000
_cell.angle_alpha   90.00
_cell.angle_beta   90.00
_cell.angle_gamma   90.00
#
_symmetry.space_group_name_H-M   'P 1'
#
loop_
_entity.id
_entity.type
_entity.pdbx_description
1 polymer ?
#
loop_
_entity_poly.entity_id
_entity_poly.type
_entity_poly.pdbx_seq_one_letter_code
_entity_poly.pdbx_strand_id
1 'polypeptide(L)'
;VLDECVDPLVSSLYANSFLASSRYNFLYSANFAKLYGSSGWSPSPRDRQPWLQIDLKRKYRIQAIATQGTFNSYDWVTKYTLLYGDRPDSWTPYVMKGGNSTMPGNWNYHQVKRNVFHYAFTAKHIRLLPLGWNTENGGKIGVRLEVFGCAYDSYVMQMNGDDSVAYMFPGKRLRTLQDHFAVNFKTLEQDGLLLHSEGVQGDILTLELRKGRLVLTIGLGRISWNAWGTVDGRTTMTVGNILDDQHWHYVTIKRYGRQVNFTVDAHTETAICNGDFTYIDLDTQVGHRTRQVPNFRGCLENVFINGINIINMAQDQDYLSFVPHVLFSQKKMHYACRDILWKPMTFAGPNNYLQVPGFFRKPRMFVKFKFRSWDYTGLLMFTRFADDLGALELGLSEGQVNVTLFQPGKKKLQFAAGYRLNDGFWHTVDVAARDNLLSITIDEEEGSPLKITNPFTVRTGDRYFFGGELFSTPLNHFHGCMQQIFIDNEPVDIDIILQRRWGRYAELLLGTCGITDRCTPNPCEHEGRCIQSWDDFICLCENTGYKGEVCHMSVYKESCEAYRLTGKSWSGNYTIDPDLSGPLKPFEVYCTMKSDKAWTIVMHDRIDGIKVTGSTVDRPYIGDVNYWNASWDDVTALANTSMYCEQWIDYSCYKSRILNTPNGRPYSFWIGRNNESHEYWGGAFPESGKCGCAINQTCTDARFHCNCDADYRQWYSDKGYLMWKDHLPVRKVVVGDTNRTGSKAHISLGPLRCHGDRSIWNTISFTKPTYIEFPTFRPGSTVDISFHFKTYRPHGVFLENSDDWLRNFIRIELNTTQNLVFIFMVGDGILNVTLRSPVPLNDNEWHFVQAELNVKLARIKVDYQPWAVRRFPGQTFVTMEFTHPLLVGAANRTLWPFLGCLRGLRMNGVTLDLEGKANEEQGIRRNCTGQCLNATIPCRNAAQCIEGYAAYTCDCGNTAFDGFYCHKDIGAYFEIGSWLRYNIRKKPTTNEEWWANWLDPHYHNFSLGYNDTSDEIEFSFSTFQTPAVLLYISSFVQDYMAVILKKDGTLDMRYRLGLITHKYQLSFRNLADGYPHYVNITRHNRTIRTQVLEVDVHIVTPLFLSLTPSEVGDIDYEIQRHNSPGLVGCISGVRYNIYAPLKTLFRPNETEPPVTVQGFVSESNCGAFPPVHGYVPWEADHWFTSIGETTYPRSHQSAVVEILIFIVLKSPNPKI
;
A
#
# COMPACT_ATOMS: atom_id res chain seq x y z
N VAL A 1 5.68 -3.21 41.14
CA VAL A 1 4.60 -2.97 40.17
C VAL A 1 4.55 -1.46 39.99
N LEU A 2 5.08 -0.94 38.88
CA LEU A 2 4.95 0.48 38.56
C LEU A 2 3.52 0.62 38.04
N ASP A 3 2.63 1.23 38.83
CA ASP A 3 1.26 1.51 38.41
C ASP A 3 1.30 2.26 37.07
N GLU A 4 0.59 1.76 36.07
CA GLU A 4 0.43 2.46 34.80
C GLU A 4 -0.20 3.84 35.10
N CYS A 5 0.41 4.93 34.61
CA CYS A 5 0.02 6.32 34.86
C CYS A 5 -1.29 6.68 34.11
N VAL A 6 -2.39 6.01 34.45
CA VAL A 6 -3.67 6.03 33.73
C VAL A 6 -4.87 6.30 34.63
N ASP A 7 -4.68 6.93 35.79
CA ASP A 7 -5.77 7.27 36.72
C ASP A 7 -6.71 8.33 36.13
N PRO A 8 -8.03 8.22 36.32
CA PRO A 8 -8.99 9.24 35.90
C PRO A 8 -8.88 10.51 36.75
N LEU A 9 -8.83 11.68 36.10
CA LEU A 9 -8.51 12.96 36.75
C LEU A 9 -9.71 13.91 36.87
N VAL A 10 -10.74 13.76 36.04
CA VAL A 10 -11.88 14.71 35.90
C VAL A 10 -13.08 14.28 36.73
N SER A 11 -13.34 12.97 36.82
CA SER A 11 -14.48 12.42 37.58
C SER A 11 -14.57 12.93 39.02
N SER A 12 -13.42 13.08 39.70
CA SER A 12 -13.32 13.55 41.09
C SER A 12 -13.39 15.08 41.27
N LEU A 13 -13.37 15.87 40.20
CA LEU A 13 -13.31 17.34 40.30
C LEU A 13 -14.65 17.97 40.70
N TYR A 14 -14.57 19.08 41.44
CA TYR A 14 -15.73 19.90 41.80
C TYR A 14 -16.23 20.74 40.61
N ALA A 15 -17.48 21.22 40.68
CA ALA A 15 -18.08 22.02 39.60
C ALA A 15 -17.29 23.31 39.26
N ASN A 16 -16.59 23.90 40.24
CA ASN A 16 -15.76 25.10 40.04
C ASN A 16 -14.45 24.83 39.27
N SER A 17 -14.11 23.56 39.00
CA SER A 17 -13.02 23.20 38.09
C SER A 17 -13.39 23.35 36.62
N PHE A 18 -14.68 23.48 36.29
CA PHE A 18 -15.15 23.51 34.92
C PHE A 18 -15.54 24.93 34.52
N LEU A 19 -14.91 25.43 33.46
CA LEU A 19 -15.15 26.74 32.87
C LEU A 19 -15.54 26.56 31.41
N ALA A 20 -16.36 27.45 30.87
CA ALA A 20 -16.66 27.46 29.45
C ALA A 20 -16.88 28.89 28.95
N SER A 21 -16.58 29.07 27.67
CA SER A 21 -16.91 30.25 26.86
C SER A 21 -18.37 30.69 27.03
N SER A 22 -19.30 29.76 26.90
CA SER A 22 -20.73 29.95 27.05
C SER A 22 -21.44 28.63 27.36
N ARG A 23 -22.75 28.69 27.56
CA ARG A 23 -23.63 27.53 27.78
C ARG A 23 -24.94 27.71 27.03
N TYR A 24 -25.48 26.63 26.49
CA TYR A 24 -26.78 26.62 25.82
C TYR A 24 -27.92 26.93 26.81
N ASN A 25 -27.95 26.21 27.94
CA ASN A 25 -28.77 26.50 29.11
C ASN A 25 -28.13 25.89 30.36
N PHE A 26 -28.82 25.96 31.51
CA PHE A 26 -28.28 25.46 32.79
C PHE A 26 -27.91 23.95 32.77
N LEU A 27 -28.69 23.10 32.10
CA LEU A 27 -28.47 21.64 32.01
C LEU A 27 -27.30 21.25 31.10
N TYR A 28 -26.76 22.21 30.33
CA TYR A 28 -25.60 22.02 29.45
C TYR A 28 -24.39 22.85 29.90
N SER A 29 -24.34 23.16 31.20
CA SER A 29 -23.22 23.87 31.81
C SER A 29 -21.94 23.01 31.82
N ALA A 30 -20.78 23.67 31.92
CA ALA A 30 -19.45 23.03 31.82
C ALA A 30 -19.24 21.85 32.78
N ASN A 31 -19.83 21.90 33.98
CA ASN A 31 -19.71 20.86 35.01
C ASN A 31 -20.40 19.53 34.64
N PHE A 32 -21.29 19.52 33.64
CA PHE A 32 -21.89 18.30 33.11
C PHE A 32 -21.01 17.58 32.09
N ALA A 33 -19.84 18.15 31.73
CA ALA A 33 -18.92 17.57 30.77
C ALA A 33 -18.14 16.35 31.32
N LYS A 34 -18.55 15.73 32.42
CA LYS A 34 -17.89 14.52 32.93
C LYS A 34 -18.30 13.30 32.10
N LEU A 35 -17.33 12.42 31.79
CA LEU A 35 -17.61 11.15 31.12
C LEU A 35 -18.68 10.35 31.87
N TYR A 36 -19.57 9.69 31.13
CA TYR A 36 -20.73 8.97 31.67
C TYR A 36 -21.75 9.83 32.44
N GLY A 37 -21.62 11.16 32.42
CA GLY A 37 -22.61 12.08 32.98
C GLY A 37 -23.98 11.96 32.30
N SER A 38 -25.04 12.33 33.02
CA SER A 38 -26.44 12.31 32.53
C SER A 38 -26.76 13.41 31.50
N SER A 39 -25.86 14.37 31.31
CA SER A 39 -25.91 15.45 30.32
C SER A 39 -24.50 15.69 29.78
N GLY A 40 -24.28 16.76 29.00
CA GLY A 40 -22.97 17.17 28.47
C GLY A 40 -22.86 18.68 28.36
N TRP A 41 -21.66 19.20 28.14
CA TRP A 41 -21.49 20.63 27.85
C TRP A 41 -21.87 20.93 26.40
N SER A 42 -22.67 21.99 26.21
CA SER A 42 -22.99 22.56 24.91
C SER A 42 -22.95 24.10 24.98
N PRO A 43 -22.25 24.77 24.06
CA PRO A 43 -22.14 26.24 24.03
C PRO A 43 -23.43 26.92 23.54
N SER A 44 -23.49 28.24 23.70
CA SER A 44 -24.55 29.07 23.12
C SER A 44 -24.44 29.10 21.58
N PRO A 45 -25.56 29.07 20.83
CA PRO A 45 -25.51 29.15 19.36
C PRO A 45 -24.98 30.49 18.82
N ARG A 46 -24.89 31.52 19.68
CA ARG A 46 -24.31 32.83 19.33
C ARG A 46 -22.79 32.90 19.54
N ASP A 47 -22.23 31.89 20.19
CA ASP A 47 -20.81 31.81 20.46
C ASP A 47 -20.06 31.37 19.20
N ARG A 48 -19.16 32.24 18.72
CA ARG A 48 -18.39 31.98 17.50
C ARG A 48 -17.05 31.29 17.77
N GLN A 49 -16.63 31.18 19.03
CA GLN A 49 -15.37 30.56 19.44
C GLN A 49 -15.56 29.74 20.72
N PRO A 50 -16.39 28.69 20.67
CA PRO A 50 -16.72 27.90 21.84
C PRO A 50 -15.50 27.14 22.37
N TRP A 51 -15.34 27.11 23.68
CA TRP A 51 -14.34 26.32 24.40
C TRP A 51 -14.87 25.83 25.75
N LEU A 52 -14.36 24.67 26.18
CA LEU A 52 -14.54 24.06 27.49
C LEU A 52 -13.17 23.94 28.17
N GLN A 53 -13.04 24.33 29.43
CA GLN A 53 -11.79 24.33 30.18
C GLN A 53 -11.96 23.62 31.53
N ILE A 54 -10.90 22.90 31.91
CA ILE A 54 -10.82 22.11 33.14
C ILE A 54 -9.58 22.55 33.92
N ASP A 55 -9.77 22.86 35.20
CA ASP A 55 -8.72 23.10 36.19
C ASP A 55 -8.54 21.86 37.08
N LEU A 56 -7.41 21.18 36.89
CA LEU A 56 -7.03 19.97 37.62
C LEU A 56 -6.54 20.26 39.05
N LYS A 57 -6.48 21.54 39.47
CA LYS A 57 -6.02 22.04 40.78
C LYS A 57 -4.53 21.85 41.08
N ARG A 58 -3.92 20.75 40.67
CA ARG A 58 -2.47 20.50 40.70
C ARG A 58 -1.96 20.05 39.34
N LYS A 59 -0.64 19.99 39.18
CA LYS A 59 0.01 19.56 37.94
C LYS A 59 -0.03 18.02 37.85
N TYR A 60 -0.42 17.50 36.70
CA TYR A 60 -0.47 16.07 36.42
C TYR A 60 0.33 15.76 35.16
N ARG A 61 0.90 14.57 35.10
CA ARG A 61 1.40 13.97 33.87
C ARG A 61 0.24 13.28 33.17
N ILE A 62 -0.16 13.80 32.03
CA ILE A 62 -1.36 13.41 31.29
C ILE A 62 -0.96 12.45 30.16
N GLN A 63 -1.71 11.35 30.01
CA GLN A 63 -1.43 10.29 29.03
C GLN A 63 -2.57 10.05 28.03
N ALA A 64 -3.81 10.37 28.36
CA ALA A 64 -4.92 10.20 27.43
C ALA A 64 -6.10 11.12 27.75
N ILE A 65 -6.97 11.29 26.77
CA ILE A 65 -8.30 11.90 26.93
C ILE A 65 -9.35 10.97 26.33
N ALA A 66 -10.48 10.83 27.01
CA ALA A 66 -11.68 10.19 26.47
C ALA A 66 -12.78 11.22 26.26
N THR A 67 -13.47 11.14 25.14
CA THR A 67 -14.63 11.97 24.81
C THR A 67 -15.85 11.12 24.52
N GLN A 68 -17.03 11.65 24.78
CA GLN A 68 -18.33 11.05 24.52
C GLN A 68 -19.32 12.16 24.18
N GLY A 69 -20.25 11.92 23.25
CA GLY A 69 -21.33 12.87 22.96
C GLY A 69 -22.29 13.07 24.14
N THR A 70 -23.20 14.02 24.05
CA THR A 70 -24.21 14.24 25.09
C THR A 70 -25.18 13.06 25.17
N PHE A 71 -25.60 12.68 26.38
CA PHE A 71 -26.46 11.51 26.58
C PHE A 71 -27.80 11.63 25.83
N ASN A 72 -28.15 10.58 25.07
CA ASN A 72 -29.41 10.46 24.33
C ASN A 72 -29.75 11.67 23.44
N SER A 73 -28.75 12.23 22.75
CA SER A 73 -28.95 13.34 21.82
C SER A 73 -28.16 13.17 20.52
N TYR A 74 -28.39 14.07 19.56
CA TYR A 74 -27.61 14.16 18.32
C TYR A 74 -26.35 15.05 18.47
N ASP A 75 -26.01 15.45 19.69
CA ASP A 75 -24.98 16.43 19.97
C ASP A 75 -23.67 15.74 20.35
N TRP A 76 -22.72 15.73 19.42
CA TRP A 76 -21.37 15.25 19.70
C TRP A 76 -20.33 15.94 18.82
N VAL A 77 -19.15 16.11 19.38
CA VAL A 77 -17.99 16.67 18.67
C VAL A 77 -17.30 15.56 17.90
N THR A 78 -17.08 15.76 16.60
CA THR A 78 -16.39 14.82 15.71
C THR A 78 -14.91 15.16 15.55
N LYS A 79 -14.52 16.41 15.80
CA LYS A 79 -13.12 16.91 15.77
C LYS A 79 -12.92 18.03 16.78
N TYR A 80 -11.78 18.05 17.47
CA TYR A 80 -11.45 19.12 18.43
C TYR A 80 -9.94 19.34 18.56
N THR A 81 -9.52 20.52 18.99
CA THR A 81 -8.14 20.77 19.44
C THR A 81 -8.06 20.76 20.96
N LEU A 82 -6.99 20.18 21.48
CA LEU A 82 -6.68 20.18 22.90
C LEU A 82 -5.57 21.19 23.19
N LEU A 83 -5.82 22.12 24.10
CA LEU A 83 -4.83 23.04 24.63
C LEU A 83 -4.53 22.66 26.09
N TYR A 84 -3.29 22.85 26.52
CA TYR A 84 -2.87 22.60 27.89
C TYR A 84 -1.92 23.69 28.39
N GLY A 85 -1.79 23.81 29.71
CA GLY A 85 -0.87 24.77 30.30
C GLY A 85 -0.86 24.76 31.82
N ASP A 86 0.10 25.49 32.39
CA ASP A 86 0.20 25.69 33.84
C ASP A 86 -0.63 26.89 34.33
N ARG A 87 -1.10 27.73 33.39
CA ARG A 87 -1.94 28.91 33.64
C ARG A 87 -3.25 28.86 32.83
N PRO A 88 -4.32 29.54 33.28
CA PRO A 88 -5.59 29.58 32.56
C PRO A 88 -5.60 30.52 31.33
N ASP A 89 -4.52 31.27 31.09
CA ASP A 89 -4.41 32.29 30.04
C ASP A 89 -3.19 32.10 29.10
N SER A 90 -2.41 31.03 29.29
CA SER A 90 -1.26 30.66 28.45
C SER A 90 -1.40 29.20 28.03
N TRP A 91 -1.35 28.95 26.73
CA TRP A 91 -1.81 27.69 26.16
C TRP A 91 -0.84 27.11 25.15
N THR A 92 -0.50 25.84 25.34
CA THR A 92 0.20 25.00 24.38
C THR A 92 -0.82 24.11 23.66
N PRO A 93 -0.91 24.14 22.32
CA PRO A 93 -1.69 23.16 21.60
C PRO A 93 -1.00 21.81 21.73
N TYR A 94 -1.78 20.78 22.07
CA TYR A 94 -1.31 19.42 21.88
C TYR A 94 -1.29 19.13 20.39
N VAL A 95 -0.08 18.91 19.88
CA VAL A 95 0.14 18.53 18.49
C VAL A 95 0.28 17.01 18.48
N MET A 96 -0.57 16.32 17.74
CA MET A 96 -0.42 14.89 17.50
C MET A 96 0.86 14.64 16.69
N LYS A 97 1.34 13.40 16.69
CA LYS A 97 2.48 13.01 15.87
C LYS A 97 2.18 13.42 14.42
N GLY A 98 3.21 13.88 13.68
CA GLY A 98 3.11 14.45 12.31
C GLY A 98 2.38 15.79 12.16
N GLY A 99 2.11 16.50 13.27
CA GLY A 99 1.88 17.93 13.19
C GLY A 99 0.42 18.40 13.24
N ASN A 100 -0.53 17.50 13.46
CA ASN A 100 -1.95 17.85 13.57
C ASN A 100 -2.34 18.25 14.98
N SER A 101 -2.82 19.47 15.18
CA SER A 101 -3.44 19.89 16.45
C SER A 101 -4.93 19.51 16.55
N THR A 102 -5.53 18.93 15.50
CA THR A 102 -6.92 18.46 15.45
C THR A 102 -7.02 16.99 15.82
N MET A 103 -7.58 16.70 16.99
CA MET A 103 -7.88 15.34 17.44
C MET A 103 -9.23 14.84 16.92
N PRO A 104 -9.35 13.52 16.64
CA PRO A 104 -10.61 12.89 16.32
C PRO A 104 -11.52 12.81 17.56
N GLY A 105 -12.78 13.18 17.38
CA GLY A 105 -13.83 13.07 18.39
C GLY A 105 -14.72 11.84 18.19
N ASN A 106 -15.98 11.98 18.57
CA ASN A 106 -16.97 10.91 18.59
C ASN A 106 -17.63 10.66 17.22
N TRP A 107 -18.05 9.42 17.00
CA TRP A 107 -18.88 9.04 15.85
C TRP A 107 -20.37 9.00 16.18
N ASN A 108 -20.72 8.93 17.46
CA ASN A 108 -22.09 8.91 17.97
C ASN A 108 -22.10 9.39 19.43
N TYR A 109 -23.30 9.42 20.03
CA TYR A 109 -23.49 9.97 21.38
C TYR A 109 -23.08 9.05 22.54
N HIS A 110 -22.95 7.73 22.32
CA HIS A 110 -22.82 6.73 23.40
C HIS A 110 -21.45 6.04 23.44
N GLN A 111 -20.76 5.87 22.33
CA GLN A 111 -19.43 5.26 22.30
C GLN A 111 -18.38 6.25 22.80
N VAL A 112 -17.49 5.75 23.66
CA VAL A 112 -16.37 6.52 24.19
C VAL A 112 -15.22 6.46 23.19
N LYS A 113 -14.78 7.63 22.71
CA LYS A 113 -13.55 7.76 21.92
C LYS A 113 -12.41 8.11 22.85
N ARG A 114 -11.49 7.18 23.06
CA ARG A 114 -10.24 7.41 23.81
C ARG A 114 -9.10 7.70 22.85
N ASN A 115 -8.44 8.84 23.04
CA ASN A 115 -7.22 9.24 22.36
C ASN A 115 -6.07 9.14 23.36
N VAL A 116 -5.14 8.20 23.11
CA VAL A 116 -3.90 8.06 23.88
C VAL A 116 -2.85 8.96 23.26
N PHE A 117 -2.18 9.75 24.08
CA PHE A 117 -1.17 10.71 23.64
C PHE A 117 0.14 10.00 23.31
N HIS A 118 0.72 10.34 22.17
CA HIS A 118 2.00 9.75 21.72
C HIS A 118 3.21 10.22 22.54
N TYR A 119 3.08 11.37 23.22
CA TYR A 119 3.92 11.77 24.34
C TYR A 119 3.04 12.21 25.50
N ALA A 120 3.48 11.90 26.71
CA ALA A 120 2.88 12.44 27.90
C ALA A 120 3.37 13.88 28.11
N PHE A 121 2.46 14.79 28.43
CA PHE A 121 2.78 16.17 28.79
C PHE A 121 2.29 16.45 30.20
N THR A 122 2.81 17.51 30.81
CA THR A 122 2.33 17.95 32.13
C THR A 122 1.50 19.21 32.00
N ALA A 123 0.41 19.27 32.76
CA ALA A 123 -0.45 20.45 32.79
C ALA A 123 -1.25 20.53 34.08
N LYS A 124 -1.68 21.75 34.41
CA LYS A 124 -2.68 22.04 35.44
C LYS A 124 -4.04 22.39 34.85
N HIS A 125 -4.04 23.02 33.67
CA HIS A 125 -5.22 23.43 32.94
C HIS A 125 -5.28 22.75 31.59
N ILE A 126 -6.47 22.33 31.20
CA ILE A 126 -6.76 21.74 29.89
C ILE A 126 -7.94 22.49 29.29
N ARG A 127 -7.89 22.77 27.99
CA ARG A 127 -8.98 23.40 27.25
C ARG A 127 -9.26 22.66 25.94
N LEU A 128 -10.52 22.33 25.70
CA LEU A 128 -11.02 21.70 24.49
C LEU A 128 -11.70 22.74 23.60
N LEU A 129 -11.28 22.80 22.33
CA LEU A 129 -11.83 23.65 21.27
C LEU A 129 -12.54 22.78 20.23
N PRO A 130 -13.89 22.76 20.16
CA PRO A 130 -14.60 22.03 19.11
C PRO A 130 -14.31 22.62 17.74
N LEU A 131 -13.90 21.77 16.79
CA LEU A 131 -13.63 22.14 15.39
C LEU A 131 -14.68 21.60 14.42
N GLY A 132 -15.29 20.45 14.75
CA GLY A 132 -16.35 19.82 13.98
C GLY A 132 -17.29 19.02 14.86
N TRP A 133 -18.55 18.93 14.47
CA TRP A 133 -19.60 18.21 15.21
C TRP A 133 -20.59 17.59 14.23
N ASN A 134 -21.44 16.71 14.74
CA ASN A 134 -22.52 16.14 13.95
C ASN A 134 -23.55 17.20 13.57
N THR A 135 -23.79 17.35 12.27
CA THR A 135 -24.80 18.25 11.72
C THR A 135 -26.05 17.50 11.24
N GLU A 136 -26.01 16.16 11.18
CA GLU A 136 -27.17 15.35 10.82
C GLU A 136 -28.25 15.43 11.90
N ASN A 137 -29.52 15.41 11.47
CA ASN A 137 -30.69 15.49 12.36
C ASN A 137 -30.71 16.71 13.30
N GLY A 138 -30.04 17.81 12.92
CA GLY A 138 -30.00 19.05 13.72
C GLY A 138 -29.06 18.97 14.92
N GLY A 139 -28.08 18.06 14.90
CA GLY A 139 -27.05 17.93 15.95
C GLY A 139 -26.24 19.21 16.20
N LYS A 140 -25.78 19.36 17.44
CA LYS A 140 -24.97 20.50 17.92
C LYS A 140 -23.67 20.01 18.57
N ILE A 141 -22.88 20.96 19.07
CA ILE A 141 -21.73 20.65 19.91
C ILE A 141 -22.21 20.06 21.24
N GLY A 142 -21.76 18.85 21.57
CA GLY A 142 -22.02 18.18 22.84
C GLY A 142 -20.78 17.41 23.29
N VAL A 143 -20.34 17.61 24.53
CA VAL A 143 -19.12 16.96 25.05
C VAL A 143 -19.29 16.48 26.49
N ARG A 144 -18.92 15.22 26.70
CA ARG A 144 -18.52 14.63 27.97
C ARG A 144 -17.10 14.11 27.82
N LEU A 145 -16.25 14.25 28.84
CA LEU A 145 -14.85 13.87 28.76
C LEU A 145 -14.27 13.39 30.11
N GLU A 146 -13.21 12.61 30.01
CA GLU A 146 -12.33 12.19 31.12
C GLU A 146 -10.88 12.33 30.65
N VAL A 147 -9.99 12.68 31.56
CA VAL A 147 -8.55 12.80 31.31
C VAL A 147 -7.84 11.77 32.19
N PHE A 148 -6.87 11.07 31.62
CA PHE A 148 -6.13 10.02 32.32
C PHE A 148 -4.66 10.42 32.51
N GLY A 149 -4.11 10.18 33.69
CA GLY A 149 -2.73 10.51 34.02
C GLY A 149 -2.37 10.16 35.46
N CYS A 150 -1.29 10.74 35.98
CA CYS A 150 -0.82 10.57 37.36
C CYS A 150 -0.25 11.87 37.92
N ALA A 151 -0.18 11.98 39.25
CA ALA A 151 0.34 13.17 39.92
C ALA A 151 1.78 13.46 39.49
N TYR A 152 2.14 14.74 39.38
CA TYR A 152 3.46 15.18 38.94
C TYR A 152 4.03 16.24 39.89
N ASP A 153 5.14 15.91 40.56
CA ASP A 153 5.87 16.84 41.41
C ASP A 153 6.78 17.74 40.56
N SER A 154 6.57 19.05 40.66
CA SER A 154 7.20 20.05 39.81
C SER A 154 8.15 20.91 40.62
N TYR A 155 9.46 20.75 40.36
CA TYR A 155 10.51 21.59 40.93
C TYR A 155 11.08 22.51 39.86
N VAL A 156 10.84 23.81 39.99
CA VAL A 156 11.14 24.82 38.96
C VAL A 156 12.22 25.79 39.43
N MET A 157 13.03 26.25 38.48
CA MET A 157 14.06 27.27 38.67
C MET A 157 14.09 28.23 37.49
N GLN A 158 14.13 29.54 37.74
CA GLN A 158 14.26 30.57 36.71
C GLN A 158 15.73 30.96 36.52
N MET A 159 16.15 31.11 35.27
CA MET A 159 17.50 31.47 34.83
C MET A 159 17.46 32.77 34.03
N ASN A 160 18.26 33.77 34.39
CA ASN A 160 18.26 35.09 33.75
C ASN A 160 19.42 35.33 32.77
N GLY A 161 20.25 34.33 32.49
CA GLY A 161 21.47 34.46 31.66
C GLY A 161 22.74 34.82 32.44
N ASP A 162 22.64 35.41 33.63
CA ASP A 162 23.80 35.57 34.54
C ASP A 162 23.85 34.51 35.65
N ASP A 163 22.77 33.74 35.77
CA ASP A 163 22.60 32.70 36.76
C ASP A 163 23.31 31.40 36.31
N SER A 164 23.99 30.72 37.24
CA SER A 164 24.56 29.40 36.98
C SER A 164 24.37 28.48 38.19
N VAL A 165 23.97 27.25 37.91
CA VAL A 165 23.91 26.15 38.89
C VAL A 165 24.82 25.02 38.43
N ALA A 166 25.62 24.51 39.36
CA ALA A 166 26.48 23.36 39.13
C ALA A 166 26.32 22.33 40.25
N TYR A 167 26.25 21.06 39.88
CA TYR A 167 26.26 19.93 40.78
C TYR A 167 27.67 19.35 40.84
N MET A 168 28.25 19.26 42.04
CA MET A 168 29.54 18.64 42.31
C MET A 168 29.35 17.16 42.62
N PHE A 169 30.12 16.31 41.95
CA PHE A 169 30.07 14.87 42.21
C PHE A 169 30.67 14.53 43.58
N PRO A 170 29.98 13.70 44.41
CA PRO A 170 30.48 13.32 45.74
C PRO A 170 31.90 12.73 45.72
N GLY A 171 32.27 12.00 44.67
CA GLY A 171 33.59 11.38 44.48
C GLY A 171 34.60 12.23 43.69
N LYS A 172 34.30 13.51 43.38
CA LYS A 172 35.11 14.41 42.53
C LYS A 172 35.33 13.94 41.07
N ARG A 173 34.76 12.80 40.68
CA ARG A 173 34.80 12.22 39.34
C ARG A 173 33.58 11.32 39.14
N LEU A 174 32.98 11.36 37.96
CA LEU A 174 31.89 10.47 37.56
C LEU A 174 32.36 9.58 36.41
N ARG A 175 32.51 8.27 36.67
CA ARG A 175 32.83 7.26 35.65
C ARG A 175 31.71 6.24 35.58
N THR A 176 30.96 6.23 34.48
CA THR A 176 29.73 5.43 34.36
C THR A 176 29.69 4.67 33.04
N LEU A 177 29.05 3.49 33.03
CA LEU A 177 28.72 2.73 31.81
C LEU A 177 27.32 3.09 31.29
N GLN A 178 26.44 3.51 32.20
CA GLN A 178 25.06 3.87 31.94
C GLN A 178 24.76 5.22 32.58
N ASP A 179 24.07 6.09 31.85
CA ASP A 179 23.64 7.39 32.35
C ASP A 179 22.21 7.72 31.97
N HIS A 180 21.57 8.52 32.81
CA HIS A 180 20.27 9.13 32.56
C HIS A 180 20.31 10.60 32.98
N PHE A 181 20.36 11.48 32.00
CA PHE A 181 20.21 12.93 32.19
C PHE A 181 18.82 13.34 31.70
N ALA A 182 18.08 14.11 32.49
CA ALA A 182 16.80 14.66 32.05
C ALA A 182 16.67 16.12 32.47
N VAL A 183 16.15 16.96 31.59
CA VAL A 183 15.95 18.40 31.83
C VAL A 183 14.67 18.81 31.13
N ASN A 184 13.74 19.44 31.84
CA ASN A 184 12.67 20.17 31.19
C ASN A 184 13.05 21.64 31.13
N PHE A 185 12.79 22.30 30.01
CA PHE A 185 13.09 23.71 29.86
C PHE A 185 11.97 24.45 29.12
N LYS A 186 11.95 25.77 29.31
CA LYS A 186 11.01 26.71 28.68
C LYS A 186 11.74 28.02 28.39
N THR A 187 11.75 28.49 27.15
CA THR A 187 12.47 29.73 26.76
C THR A 187 11.86 30.46 25.55
N LEU A 188 12.22 31.74 25.38
CA LEU A 188 12.06 32.54 24.15
C LEU A 188 13.38 32.73 23.40
N GLU A 189 14.52 32.37 24.01
CA GLU A 189 15.82 32.58 23.41
C GLU A 189 16.13 31.44 22.44
N GLN A 190 16.77 31.77 21.32
CA GLN A 190 17.14 30.78 20.30
C GLN A 190 18.42 30.02 20.63
N ASP A 191 19.25 30.58 21.52
CA ASP A 191 20.52 30.01 21.93
C ASP A 191 20.64 30.00 23.46
N GLY A 192 21.25 28.95 24.02
CA GLY A 192 21.48 28.88 25.46
C GLY A 192 22.00 27.52 25.95
N LEU A 193 22.95 27.56 26.90
CA LEU A 193 23.54 26.35 27.47
C LEU A 193 22.67 25.70 28.56
N LEU A 194 22.24 24.46 28.34
CA LEU A 194 21.43 23.70 29.31
C LEU A 194 22.25 22.78 30.20
N LEU A 195 23.23 22.02 29.68
CA LEU A 195 24.09 21.20 30.52
C LEU A 195 25.49 21.16 29.93
N HIS A 196 26.51 21.21 30.79
CA HIS A 196 27.89 21.06 30.38
C HIS A 196 28.73 20.36 31.45
N SER A 197 29.57 19.44 31.01
CA SER A 197 30.64 18.86 31.79
C SER A 197 31.75 18.37 30.87
N GLU A 198 32.99 18.49 31.34
CA GLU A 198 34.20 18.07 30.64
C GLU A 198 35.05 17.25 31.60
N GLY A 199 35.69 16.20 31.08
CA GLY A 199 36.60 15.32 31.81
C GLY A 199 38.06 15.54 31.42
N VAL A 200 39.00 15.25 32.33
CA VAL A 200 40.44 15.37 32.09
C VAL A 200 40.94 14.51 30.92
N GLN A 201 40.19 13.44 30.55
CA GLN A 201 40.50 12.55 29.43
C GLN A 201 39.99 13.05 28.08
N GLY A 202 39.36 14.24 28.04
CA GLY A 202 38.75 14.82 26.84
C GLY A 202 37.32 14.35 26.58
N ASP A 203 36.73 13.61 27.51
CA ASP A 203 35.31 13.28 27.53
C ASP A 203 34.49 14.55 27.75
N ILE A 204 33.36 14.65 27.07
CA ILE A 204 32.52 15.85 27.12
C ILE A 204 31.07 15.45 27.05
N LEU A 205 30.24 16.17 27.80
CA LEU A 205 28.79 16.15 27.67
C LEU A 205 28.32 17.60 27.63
N THR A 206 27.85 18.04 26.47
CA THR A 206 27.27 19.38 26.29
C THR A 206 25.89 19.25 25.67
N LEU A 207 24.88 19.83 26.33
CA LEU A 207 23.54 20.03 25.82
C LEU A 207 23.30 21.54 25.70
N GLU A 208 23.11 22.01 24.47
CA GLU A 208 22.87 23.43 24.19
C GLU A 208 21.68 23.60 23.25
N LEU A 209 20.95 24.69 23.42
CA LEU A 209 20.01 25.19 22.45
C LEU A 209 20.79 26.05 21.44
N ARG A 210 20.63 25.75 20.15
CA ARG A 210 21.29 26.45 19.05
C ARG A 210 20.30 26.70 17.92
N LYS A 211 19.98 27.96 17.63
CA LYS A 211 18.94 28.37 16.67
C LYS A 211 17.65 27.56 16.85
N GLY A 212 17.11 27.52 18.07
CA GLY A 212 15.84 26.85 18.39
C GLY A 212 15.87 25.32 18.30
N ARG A 213 17.05 24.68 18.19
CA ARG A 213 17.24 23.22 18.14
C ARG A 213 18.18 22.78 19.24
N LEU A 214 17.96 21.59 19.80
CA LEU A 214 18.89 21.07 20.81
C LEU A 214 20.04 20.31 20.15
N VAL A 215 21.26 20.64 20.56
CA VAL A 215 22.48 19.99 20.13
C VAL A 215 23.10 19.29 21.33
N LEU A 216 23.21 17.97 21.25
CA LEU A 216 23.93 17.13 22.19
C LEU A 216 25.29 16.80 21.60
N THR A 217 26.36 17.17 22.29
CA THR A 217 27.72 16.74 21.99
C THR A 217 28.19 15.80 23.09
N ILE A 218 28.50 14.55 22.73
CA ILE A 218 29.06 13.55 23.64
C ILE A 218 30.39 13.02 23.10
N GLY A 219 31.42 13.02 23.94
CA GLY A 219 32.73 12.45 23.65
C GLY A 219 33.11 11.40 24.68
N LEU A 220 33.52 10.22 24.21
CA LEU A 220 34.06 9.12 25.02
C LEU A 220 35.54 8.93 24.65
N GLY A 221 36.35 9.99 24.83
CA GLY A 221 37.75 10.08 24.42
C GLY A 221 38.02 11.01 23.23
N ARG A 222 39.26 11.52 23.14
CA ARG A 222 39.61 12.65 22.26
C ARG A 222 40.14 12.26 20.86
N ILE A 223 40.59 11.02 20.62
CA ILE A 223 41.32 10.63 19.37
C ILE A 223 41.18 9.13 19.06
N SER A 224 40.77 8.77 17.83
CA SER A 224 40.95 7.43 17.25
C SER A 224 41.84 7.51 15.99
N TRP A 225 42.85 6.63 15.86
CA TRP A 225 43.78 6.58 14.73
C TRP A 225 43.37 5.47 13.76
N ASN A 226 43.10 5.80 12.50
CA ASN A 226 42.96 4.82 11.42
C ASN A 226 43.87 5.17 10.23
N ALA A 227 43.99 4.26 9.26
CA ALA A 227 44.91 4.37 8.12
C ALA A 227 44.63 5.57 7.16
N TRP A 228 43.61 6.39 7.44
CA TRP A 228 43.12 7.48 6.58
C TRP A 228 43.18 8.88 7.26
N GLY A 229 43.58 8.97 8.53
CA GLY A 229 43.77 10.25 9.24
C GLY A 229 43.25 10.26 10.69
N THR A 230 43.27 11.43 11.33
CA THR A 230 42.68 11.67 12.66
C THR A 230 41.17 11.87 12.56
N VAL A 231 40.38 11.01 13.22
CA VAL A 231 38.92 11.15 13.32
C VAL A 231 38.57 11.84 14.65
N ASP A 232 37.72 12.88 14.60
CA ASP A 232 37.17 13.52 15.81
C ASP A 232 36.32 12.50 16.58
N GLY A 233 36.69 12.19 17.83
CA GLY A 233 36.01 11.20 18.68
C GLY A 233 34.65 11.67 19.21
N ARG A 234 34.26 12.92 18.92
CA ARG A 234 32.99 13.51 19.33
C ARG A 234 31.83 13.01 18.47
N THR A 235 30.69 12.85 19.12
CA THR A 235 29.42 12.49 18.49
C THR A 235 28.44 13.62 18.76
N THR A 236 27.96 14.25 17.69
CA THR A 236 27.01 15.36 17.76
C THR A 236 25.67 14.90 17.24
N MET A 237 24.62 15.11 18.03
CA MET A 237 23.24 14.79 17.70
C MET A 237 22.42 16.08 17.78
N THR A 238 21.54 16.32 16.82
CA THR A 238 20.65 17.50 16.83
C THR A 238 19.20 17.03 16.81
N VAL A 239 18.38 17.53 17.73
CA VAL A 239 16.98 17.11 17.92
C VAL A 239 16.07 18.30 18.17
N GLY A 240 14.84 18.21 17.66
CA GLY A 240 13.80 19.23 17.81
C GLY A 240 13.99 20.40 16.85
N ASN A 241 12.92 21.19 16.71
CA ASN A 241 12.92 22.46 15.99
C ASN A 241 11.88 23.40 16.62
N ILE A 242 12.14 24.71 16.58
CA ILE A 242 11.25 25.75 17.16
C ILE A 242 11.02 25.53 18.68
N LEU A 243 12.09 25.27 19.44
CA LEU A 243 12.02 25.06 20.89
C LEU A 243 12.02 26.39 21.70
N ASP A 244 11.98 27.53 21.00
CA ASP A 244 11.92 28.90 21.51
C ASP A 244 10.47 29.43 21.58
N ASP A 245 9.52 28.54 21.88
CA ASP A 245 8.08 28.78 21.75
C ASP A 245 7.38 29.13 23.07
N GLN A 246 8.12 29.27 24.18
CA GLN A 246 7.61 29.44 25.54
C GLN A 246 6.70 28.30 26.01
N HIS A 247 6.98 27.08 25.58
CA HIS A 247 6.38 25.87 26.13
C HIS A 247 7.41 25.01 26.87
N TRP A 248 6.91 24.11 27.70
CA TRP A 248 7.76 23.13 28.38
C TRP A 248 8.13 22.02 27.40
N HIS A 249 9.43 21.89 27.14
CA HIS A 249 10.02 20.78 26.40
C HIS A 249 10.70 19.81 27.34
N TYR A 250 10.52 18.51 27.12
CA TYR A 250 11.04 17.43 27.96
C TYR A 250 12.24 16.79 27.29
N VAL A 251 13.41 16.90 27.91
CA VAL A 251 14.65 16.36 27.35
C VAL A 251 15.10 15.18 28.18
N THR A 252 15.46 14.09 27.52
CA THR A 252 16.00 12.88 28.17
C THR A 252 17.13 12.29 27.34
N ILE A 253 18.28 12.10 27.97
CA ILE A 253 19.47 11.46 27.40
C ILE A 253 19.70 10.17 28.18
N LYS A 254 19.57 9.03 27.51
CA LYS A 254 19.86 7.71 28.07
C LYS A 254 21.03 7.10 27.32
N ARG A 255 22.12 6.80 28.02
CA ARG A 255 23.30 6.16 27.45
C ARG A 255 23.51 4.79 28.06
N TYR A 256 23.85 3.80 27.24
CA TYR A 256 24.36 2.50 27.66
C TYR A 256 25.56 2.12 26.79
N GLY A 257 26.76 2.08 27.39
CA GLY A 257 27.99 1.88 26.63
C GLY A 257 28.20 3.00 25.60
N ARG A 258 28.38 2.63 24.32
CA ARG A 258 28.47 3.59 23.21
C ARG A 258 27.12 4.00 22.63
N GLN A 259 26.03 3.34 23.01
CA GLN A 259 24.71 3.67 22.48
C GLN A 259 24.08 4.79 23.28
N VAL A 260 23.62 5.84 22.60
CA VAL A 260 22.96 7.01 23.19
C VAL A 260 21.60 7.19 22.53
N ASN A 261 20.57 7.31 23.37
CA ASN A 261 19.23 7.71 22.96
C ASN A 261 18.98 9.13 23.47
N PHE A 262 18.84 10.07 22.55
CA PHE A 262 18.58 11.47 22.83
C PHE A 262 17.14 11.80 22.45
N THR A 263 16.30 12.04 23.45
CA THR A 263 14.86 12.27 23.29
C THR A 263 14.50 13.69 23.66
N VAL A 264 13.76 14.37 22.79
CA VAL A 264 13.12 15.67 23.05
C VAL A 264 11.64 15.50 22.76
N ASP A 265 10.80 15.75 23.77
CA ASP A 265 9.37 15.51 23.76
C ASP A 265 9.02 14.07 23.34
N ALA A 266 8.61 13.87 22.08
CA ALA A 266 8.27 12.56 21.51
C ALA A 266 9.34 12.00 20.57
N HIS A 267 10.32 12.81 20.17
CA HIS A 267 11.28 12.45 19.13
C HIS A 267 12.57 11.95 19.73
N THR A 268 12.94 10.71 19.41
CA THR A 268 14.18 10.07 19.88
C THR A 268 15.13 9.86 18.71
N GLU A 269 16.31 10.46 18.80
CA GLU A 269 17.44 10.13 17.94
C GLU A 269 18.36 9.15 18.65
N THR A 270 18.87 8.17 17.90
CA THR A 270 19.77 7.14 18.45
C THR A 270 21.10 7.16 17.70
N ALA A 271 22.21 7.19 18.43
CA ALA A 271 23.54 7.15 17.84
C ALA A 271 24.46 6.19 18.59
N ILE A 272 25.50 5.73 17.89
CA ILE A 272 26.64 5.03 18.46
C ILE A 272 27.79 6.03 18.54
N CYS A 273 28.32 6.27 19.75
CA CYS A 273 29.41 7.21 19.96
C CYS A 273 30.67 6.79 19.20
N ASN A 274 31.37 7.75 18.57
CA ASN A 274 32.59 7.53 17.78
C ASN A 274 33.82 7.15 18.62
N GLY A 275 33.85 7.45 19.92
CA GLY A 275 34.98 7.17 20.81
C GLY A 275 35.26 5.68 21.04
N ASP A 276 36.52 5.33 21.33
CA ASP A 276 36.97 3.94 21.55
C ASP A 276 36.50 3.37 22.91
N PHE A 277 36.09 4.24 23.84
CA PHE A 277 35.65 3.85 25.18
C PHE A 277 34.14 3.62 25.26
N THR A 278 33.72 2.80 26.22
CA THR A 278 32.31 2.51 26.53
C THR A 278 31.82 3.22 27.79
N TYR A 279 32.71 3.84 28.56
CA TYR A 279 32.37 4.63 29.74
C TYR A 279 32.55 6.12 29.43
N ILE A 280 31.75 6.96 30.09
CA ILE A 280 31.98 8.42 30.13
C ILE A 280 32.68 8.76 31.44
N ASP A 281 33.62 9.68 31.37
CA ASP A 281 34.46 10.10 32.47
C ASP A 281 34.42 11.62 32.62
N LEU A 282 33.55 12.12 33.49
CA LEU A 282 33.34 13.54 33.71
C LEU A 282 34.04 14.01 35.00
N ASP A 283 34.67 15.18 34.98
CA ASP A 283 35.37 15.74 36.14
C ASP A 283 34.39 16.32 37.18
N THR A 284 34.94 16.92 38.24
CA THR A 284 34.30 17.39 39.49
C THR A 284 32.87 17.93 39.47
N GLN A 285 32.34 18.46 38.36
CA GLN A 285 31.00 19.07 38.31
C GLN A 285 30.29 18.96 36.94
N VAL A 286 28.96 19.02 36.97
CA VAL A 286 28.09 19.29 35.81
C VAL A 286 27.35 20.60 36.07
N GLY A 287 27.36 21.54 35.13
CA GLY A 287 26.69 22.82 35.31
C GLY A 287 26.37 23.56 34.02
N HIS A 288 25.87 24.78 34.15
CA HIS A 288 25.34 25.60 33.05
C HIS A 288 26.28 26.73 32.65
N ARG A 289 27.61 26.52 32.67
CA ARG A 289 28.59 27.58 32.38
C ARG A 289 29.71 27.10 31.47
N THR A 290 29.87 27.75 30.32
CA THR A 290 31.04 27.64 29.44
C THR A 290 31.53 29.04 29.04
N ARG A 291 32.73 29.16 28.47
CA ARG A 291 33.25 30.43 27.92
C ARG A 291 32.81 30.71 26.47
N GLN A 292 32.21 29.73 25.79
CA GLN A 292 31.97 29.76 24.34
C GLN A 292 30.48 29.88 23.96
N VAL A 293 29.57 29.60 24.89
CA VAL A 293 28.11 29.54 24.65
C VAL A 293 27.41 30.49 25.61
N PRO A 294 26.40 31.28 25.16
CA PRO A 294 25.61 32.11 26.06
C PRO A 294 24.90 31.24 27.10
N ASN A 295 24.82 31.75 28.33
CA ASN A 295 24.10 31.07 29.40
C ASN A 295 22.60 31.04 29.10
N PHE A 296 21.92 29.99 29.55
CA PHE A 296 20.48 29.84 29.35
C PHE A 296 19.68 30.91 30.09
N ARG A 297 18.67 31.45 29.39
CA ARG A 297 17.65 32.33 29.95
C ARG A 297 16.29 31.71 29.72
N GLY A 298 15.50 31.55 30.78
CA GLY A 298 14.24 30.82 30.74
C GLY A 298 13.94 30.13 32.07
N CYS A 299 13.15 29.07 32.02
CA CYS A 299 12.82 28.25 33.17
C CYS A 299 13.30 26.81 32.95
N LEU A 300 13.82 26.20 34.01
CA LEU A 300 14.15 24.79 34.09
C LEU A 300 13.19 24.11 35.07
N GLU A 301 12.78 22.90 34.75
CA GLU A 301 11.98 22.04 35.62
C GLU A 301 12.62 20.66 35.69
N ASN A 302 12.68 20.11 36.91
CA ASN A 302 13.08 18.72 37.16
C ASN A 302 14.36 18.28 36.43
N VAL A 303 15.48 18.95 36.74
CA VAL A 303 16.82 18.58 36.25
C VAL A 303 17.32 17.34 36.99
N PHE A 304 17.37 16.20 36.29
CA PHE A 304 17.85 14.93 36.81
C PHE A 304 19.24 14.57 36.25
N ILE A 305 20.13 14.16 37.15
CA ILE A 305 21.41 13.54 36.81
C ILE A 305 21.47 12.19 37.54
N ASN A 306 21.39 11.09 36.78
CA ASN A 306 21.46 9.71 37.30
C ASN A 306 20.51 9.45 38.49
N GLY A 307 19.28 9.96 38.38
CA GLY A 307 18.21 9.80 39.39
C GLY A 307 18.15 10.89 40.46
N ILE A 308 19.12 11.81 40.49
CA ILE A 308 19.17 12.92 41.46
C ILE A 308 18.55 14.18 40.87
N ASN A 309 17.52 14.74 41.52
CA ASN A 309 16.91 16.02 41.13
C ASN A 309 17.66 17.21 41.73
N ILE A 310 18.39 17.93 40.88
CA ILE A 310 19.26 19.04 41.30
C ILE A 310 18.46 20.25 41.79
N ILE A 311 17.29 20.51 41.22
CA ILE A 311 16.45 21.66 41.63
C ILE A 311 15.82 21.40 42.99
N ASN A 312 15.34 20.17 43.25
CA ASN A 312 14.82 19.80 44.56
C ASN A 312 15.90 19.97 45.66
N MET A 313 17.11 19.46 45.41
CA MET A 313 18.24 19.66 46.32
C MET A 313 18.59 21.14 46.53
N ALA A 314 18.46 21.96 45.48
CA ALA A 314 18.72 23.38 45.57
C ALA A 314 17.65 24.17 46.35
N GLN A 315 16.43 23.66 46.47
CA GLN A 315 15.34 24.31 47.21
C GLN A 315 15.38 24.00 48.72
N ASP A 316 15.89 22.83 49.09
CA ASP A 316 15.95 22.36 50.48
C ASP A 316 17.14 22.99 51.24
N GLN A 317 16.86 24.02 52.04
CA GLN A 317 17.86 24.75 52.81
C GLN A 317 18.47 23.91 53.96
N ASP A 318 17.75 22.92 54.49
CA ASP A 318 18.24 22.03 55.54
C ASP A 318 19.17 20.95 54.95
N TYR A 319 18.96 20.55 53.70
CA TYR A 319 19.85 19.61 53.00
C TYR A 319 21.18 20.27 52.57
N LEU A 320 21.13 21.51 52.08
CA LEU A 320 22.32 22.28 51.65
C LEU A 320 23.33 22.53 52.77
N SER A 321 22.88 22.57 54.02
CA SER A 321 23.73 22.75 55.20
C SER A 321 24.45 21.47 55.65
N PHE A 322 23.94 20.29 55.27
CA PHE A 322 24.56 18.99 55.56
C PHE A 322 25.46 18.47 54.42
N VAL A 323 25.20 18.83 53.16
CA VAL A 323 25.94 18.31 52.01
C VAL A 323 26.13 19.38 50.91
N PRO A 324 27.29 20.08 50.82
CA PRO A 324 27.49 21.17 49.88
C PRO A 324 27.88 20.64 48.49
N HIS A 325 26.98 19.91 47.84
CA HIS A 325 27.18 19.38 46.48
C HIS A 325 26.56 20.25 45.37
N VAL A 326 25.94 21.39 45.71
CA VAL A 326 25.37 22.32 44.72
C VAL A 326 26.01 23.70 44.88
N LEU A 327 26.51 24.26 43.78
CA LEU A 327 27.13 25.59 43.70
C LEU A 327 26.23 26.55 42.92
N PHE A 328 26.13 27.80 43.41
CA PHE A 328 25.33 28.88 42.81
C PHE A 328 26.22 30.08 42.47
N SER A 329 25.96 30.76 41.34
CA SER A 329 26.60 32.06 41.04
C SER A 329 26.03 33.22 41.87
N GLN A 330 24.76 33.14 42.28
CA GLN A 330 24.05 34.16 43.05
C GLN A 330 23.62 33.63 44.42
N LYS A 331 23.49 34.53 45.42
CA LYS A 331 23.07 34.17 46.79
C LYS A 331 21.59 33.76 46.91
N LYS A 332 20.74 34.09 45.93
CA LYS A 332 19.30 33.80 45.97
C LYS A 332 18.77 33.46 44.58
N MET A 333 18.41 32.20 44.37
CA MET A 333 17.76 31.74 43.14
C MET A 333 16.24 31.91 43.22
N HIS A 334 15.58 31.99 42.05
CA HIS A 334 14.12 32.09 41.95
C HIS A 334 13.50 30.74 41.59
N TYR A 335 12.69 30.18 42.48
CA TYR A 335 12.10 28.84 42.34
C TYR A 335 10.67 28.83 41.76
N ALA A 336 10.34 29.83 40.95
CA ALA A 336 9.07 29.94 40.27
C ALA A 336 9.32 30.48 38.86
N CYS A 337 8.61 29.95 37.87
CA CYS A 337 8.70 30.46 36.51
C CYS A 337 7.83 31.71 36.37
N ARG A 338 8.46 32.88 36.19
CA ARG A 338 7.75 34.11 35.82
C ARG A 338 7.63 34.18 34.31
N ASP A 339 6.42 33.90 33.81
CA ASP A 339 6.13 34.08 32.38
C ASP A 339 6.20 35.55 31.99
N ILE A 340 6.85 35.82 30.85
CA ILE A 340 6.85 37.14 30.24
C ILE A 340 5.45 37.36 29.62
N LEU A 341 4.84 38.53 29.88
CA LEU A 341 3.43 38.83 29.57
C LEU A 341 3.09 38.99 28.07
N TRP A 342 4.01 38.72 27.16
CA TRP A 342 3.71 38.83 25.72
C TRP A 342 2.85 37.65 25.28
N LYS A 343 1.59 37.92 24.88
CA LYS A 343 0.67 36.91 24.37
C LYS A 343 0.87 36.75 22.86
N PRO A 344 1.53 35.68 22.38
CA PRO A 344 1.61 35.43 20.94
C PRO A 344 0.22 35.09 20.39
N MET A 345 0.06 35.33 19.10
CA MET A 345 -1.19 35.09 18.39
C MET A 345 -0.90 34.28 17.14
N THR A 346 -1.63 33.19 16.96
CA THR A 346 -1.57 32.36 15.76
C THR A 346 -2.66 32.78 14.78
N PHE A 347 -2.22 33.07 13.57
CA PHE A 347 -2.98 33.42 12.39
C PHE A 347 -3.18 32.13 11.59
N ALA A 348 -4.31 31.43 11.80
CA ALA A 348 -4.47 30.02 11.39
C ALA A 348 -5.61 29.77 10.39
N GLY A 349 -6.63 30.63 10.37
CA GLY A 349 -7.79 30.48 9.48
C GLY A 349 -7.61 31.19 8.14
N PRO A 350 -8.40 30.85 7.11
CA PRO A 350 -8.28 31.44 5.78
C PRO A 350 -8.74 32.90 5.67
N ASN A 351 -9.49 33.42 6.66
CA ASN A 351 -9.98 34.81 6.70
C ASN A 351 -9.55 35.53 7.99
N ASN A 352 -8.42 35.13 8.54
CA ASN A 352 -7.89 35.61 9.80
C ASN A 352 -7.39 37.06 9.70
N TYR A 353 -7.71 37.88 10.69
CA TYR A 353 -7.13 39.22 10.77
C TYR A 353 -7.14 39.74 12.19
N LEU A 354 -6.26 40.71 12.44
CA LEU A 354 -6.24 41.53 13.64
C LEU A 354 -6.35 43.00 13.23
N GLN A 355 -7.43 43.67 13.65
CA GLN A 355 -7.64 45.09 13.47
C GLN A 355 -7.44 45.82 14.80
N VAL A 356 -6.49 46.76 14.82
CA VAL A 356 -6.14 47.56 16.00
C VAL A 356 -6.26 49.06 15.70
N PRO A 357 -6.63 49.89 16.69
CA PRO A 357 -6.74 51.33 16.52
C PRO A 357 -5.37 51.99 16.35
N GLY A 358 -5.35 53.08 15.59
CA GLY A 358 -4.20 53.93 15.34
C GLY A 358 -4.41 55.36 15.83
N PHE A 359 -3.32 56.15 15.82
CA PHE A 359 -3.40 57.58 16.12
C PHE A 359 -3.68 58.36 14.84
N PHE A 360 -4.87 58.93 14.69
CA PHE A 360 -5.27 59.64 13.46
C PHE A 360 -4.44 60.92 13.20
N ARG A 361 -4.04 61.14 11.94
CA ARG A 361 -3.37 62.37 11.42
C ARG A 361 -2.02 62.74 12.07
N LYS A 362 -1.25 61.78 12.59
CA LYS A 362 0.14 62.03 13.01
C LYS A 362 1.05 62.21 11.78
N PRO A 363 2.06 63.10 11.84
CA PRO A 363 3.00 63.35 10.74
C PRO A 363 4.12 62.30 10.63
N ARG A 364 4.14 61.33 11.54
CA ARG A 364 5.11 60.24 11.62
C ARG A 364 4.37 58.98 12.05
N MET A 365 4.88 57.85 11.59
CA MET A 365 4.36 56.53 11.87
C MET A 365 5.52 55.65 12.34
N PHE A 366 5.31 54.90 13.42
CA PHE A 366 6.21 53.87 13.88
C PHE A 366 5.43 52.58 14.15
N VAL A 367 5.85 51.46 13.57
CA VAL A 367 5.25 50.15 13.83
C VAL A 367 6.36 49.13 14.02
N LYS A 368 6.32 48.41 15.15
CA LYS A 368 7.24 47.32 15.46
C LYS A 368 6.45 46.06 15.78
N PHE A 369 6.81 44.93 15.19
CA PHE A 369 6.21 43.63 15.53
C PHE A 369 7.20 42.49 15.27
N LYS A 370 6.97 41.33 15.90
CA LYS A 370 7.65 40.09 15.54
C LYS A 370 6.71 39.15 14.82
N PHE A 371 7.21 38.43 13.82
CA PHE A 371 6.47 37.38 13.14
C PHE A 371 7.33 36.13 12.93
N ARG A 372 6.69 34.97 12.79
CA ARG A 372 7.32 33.74 12.27
C ARG A 372 6.33 32.95 11.42
N SER A 373 6.80 32.35 10.33
CA SER A 373 5.97 31.60 9.39
C SER A 373 6.79 30.58 8.58
N TRP A 374 6.09 29.61 8.00
CA TRP A 374 6.61 28.71 6.96
C TRP A 374 6.16 29.14 5.55
N ASP A 375 5.13 29.97 5.44
CA ASP A 375 4.58 30.38 4.16
C ASP A 375 5.53 31.33 3.42
N TYR A 376 5.64 31.14 2.11
CA TYR A 376 6.42 32.03 1.24
C TYR A 376 5.75 33.37 0.98
N THR A 377 4.43 33.46 1.18
CA THR A 377 3.62 34.64 0.87
C THR A 377 2.58 34.91 1.96
N GLY A 378 2.32 36.17 2.27
CA GLY A 378 1.22 36.53 3.18
C GLY A 378 1.23 38.01 3.58
N LEU A 379 0.05 38.60 3.78
CA LEU A 379 -0.07 39.99 4.23
C LEU A 379 0.33 40.12 5.71
N LEU A 380 1.45 40.78 5.99
CA LEU A 380 1.89 41.03 7.36
C LEU A 380 1.12 42.21 7.98
N MET A 381 1.08 43.34 7.28
CA MET A 381 0.46 44.57 7.78
C MET A 381 -0.13 45.41 6.64
N PHE A 382 -1.28 46.03 6.89
CA PHE A 382 -1.88 47.02 6.00
C PHE A 382 -2.43 48.21 6.79
N THR A 383 -2.24 49.42 6.27
CA THR A 383 -2.89 50.64 6.79
C THR A 383 -3.17 51.65 5.68
N ARG A 384 -4.26 52.41 5.83
CA ARG A 384 -4.59 53.54 4.96
C ARG A 384 -4.18 54.83 5.65
N PHE A 385 -3.53 55.73 4.92
CA PHE A 385 -3.25 57.07 5.42
C PHE A 385 -4.54 57.91 5.46
N ALA A 386 -4.57 58.89 6.37
CA ALA A 386 -5.66 59.85 6.44
C ALA A 386 -5.72 60.73 5.19
N ASP A 387 -6.84 61.43 5.02
CA ASP A 387 -7.05 62.42 3.95
C ASP A 387 -6.86 61.84 2.53
N ASP A 388 -7.19 60.55 2.37
CA ASP A 388 -7.05 59.78 1.13
C ASP A 388 -5.65 59.81 0.50
N LEU A 389 -4.61 59.98 1.35
CA LEU A 389 -3.20 60.00 0.94
C LEU A 389 -2.66 58.61 0.52
N GLY A 390 -3.53 57.62 0.35
CA GLY A 390 -3.19 56.26 -0.10
C GLY A 390 -2.93 55.29 1.05
N ALA A 391 -2.04 54.31 0.86
CA ALA A 391 -1.86 53.18 1.77
C ALA A 391 -0.42 52.68 1.84
N LEU A 392 -0.11 51.98 2.93
CA LEU A 392 1.12 51.23 3.14
C LEU A 392 0.79 49.76 3.39
N GLU A 393 1.43 48.89 2.62
CA GLU A 393 1.29 47.44 2.66
C GLU A 393 2.66 46.80 2.93
N LEU A 394 2.72 45.88 3.88
CA LEU A 394 3.85 45.00 4.16
C LEU A 394 3.42 43.56 3.90
N GLY A 395 4.03 42.91 2.93
CA GLY A 395 3.75 41.51 2.58
C GLY A 395 5.01 40.66 2.63
N LEU A 396 4.88 39.40 3.03
CA LEU A 396 5.90 38.39 2.82
C LEU A 396 5.82 37.91 1.37
N SER A 397 6.97 37.80 0.69
CA SER A 397 7.08 37.28 -0.68
C SER A 397 8.47 36.67 -0.88
N GLU A 398 8.54 35.42 -1.31
CA GLU A 398 9.80 34.70 -1.55
C GLU A 398 10.76 34.72 -0.34
N GLY A 399 10.20 34.76 0.88
CA GLY A 399 10.98 34.86 2.13
C GLY A 399 11.58 36.24 2.40
N GLN A 400 11.07 37.31 1.78
CA GLN A 400 11.45 38.71 2.06
C GLN A 400 10.22 39.54 2.42
N VAL A 401 10.40 40.62 3.20
CA VAL A 401 9.33 41.60 3.46
C VAL A 401 9.30 42.60 2.31
N ASN A 402 8.28 42.48 1.46
CA ASN A 402 7.94 43.44 0.42
C ASN A 402 7.14 44.60 1.01
N VAL A 403 7.65 45.81 0.82
CA VAL A 403 7.02 47.06 1.23
C VAL A 403 6.44 47.74 0.01
N THR A 404 5.14 48.01 0.03
CA THR A 404 4.43 48.74 -1.03
C THR A 404 3.79 50.01 -0.45
N LEU A 405 4.25 51.17 -0.91
CA LEU A 405 3.64 52.48 -0.61
C LEU A 405 2.93 53.00 -1.86
N PHE A 406 1.64 53.28 -1.75
CA PHE A 406 0.85 53.86 -2.83
C PHE A 406 0.24 55.18 -2.37
N GLN A 407 0.41 56.26 -3.15
CA GLN A 407 -0.32 57.53 -2.98
C GLN A 407 -0.90 57.98 -4.32
N PRO A 408 -2.14 58.49 -4.36
CA PRO A 408 -2.72 59.06 -5.59
C PRO A 408 -1.81 60.14 -6.19
N GLY A 409 -1.59 60.09 -7.51
CA GLY A 409 -0.77 61.07 -8.23
C GLY A 409 0.74 60.98 -7.99
N LYS A 410 1.24 59.99 -7.23
CA LYS A 410 2.68 59.75 -7.03
C LYS A 410 3.08 58.36 -7.53
N LYS A 411 4.37 58.18 -7.80
CA LYS A 411 4.92 56.87 -8.20
C LYS A 411 4.81 55.89 -7.03
N LYS A 412 4.24 54.71 -7.28
CA LYS A 412 4.18 53.59 -6.33
C LYS A 412 5.61 53.18 -5.94
N LEU A 413 5.90 53.12 -4.64
CA LEU A 413 7.20 52.65 -4.14
C LEU A 413 7.08 51.17 -3.78
N GLN A 414 8.01 50.35 -4.28
CA GLN A 414 8.08 48.92 -4.01
C GLN A 414 9.53 48.49 -3.83
N PHE A 415 9.83 47.81 -2.73
CA PHE A 415 11.16 47.27 -2.43
C PHE A 415 11.03 46.11 -1.42
N ALA A 416 12.05 45.27 -1.33
CA ALA A 416 12.10 44.11 -0.44
C ALA A 416 13.20 44.30 0.63
N ALA A 417 12.98 43.74 1.82
CA ALA A 417 13.95 43.72 2.92
C ALA A 417 14.05 42.33 3.56
N GLY A 418 15.26 41.96 4.00
CA GLY A 418 15.57 40.67 4.62
C GLY A 418 15.76 39.52 3.62
N TYR A 419 16.00 38.31 4.14
CA TYR A 419 16.25 37.10 3.35
C TYR A 419 15.84 35.86 4.14
N ARG A 420 15.14 34.91 3.51
CA ARG A 420 14.68 33.64 4.10
C ARG A 420 13.90 33.79 5.41
N LEU A 421 13.02 34.78 5.49
CA LEU A 421 12.21 35.08 6.68
C LEU A 421 11.03 34.11 6.91
N ASN A 422 11.03 32.98 6.18
CA ASN A 422 10.05 31.91 6.26
C ASN A 422 10.71 30.59 6.74
N ASP A 423 11.64 30.71 7.68
CA ASP A 423 12.45 29.62 8.24
C ASP A 423 11.89 29.08 9.57
N GLY A 424 10.69 29.54 9.97
CA GLY A 424 10.03 29.18 11.21
C GLY A 424 10.56 29.91 12.44
N PHE A 425 11.59 30.75 12.34
CA PHE A 425 12.13 31.53 13.47
C PHE A 425 11.43 32.88 13.62
N TRP A 426 11.52 33.45 14.82
CA TRP A 426 10.99 34.79 15.11
C TRP A 426 11.86 35.86 14.45
N HIS A 427 11.25 36.62 13.54
CA HIS A 427 11.84 37.80 12.93
C HIS A 427 11.21 39.07 13.46
N THR A 428 12.01 40.11 13.65
CA THR A 428 11.55 41.44 14.09
C THR A 428 11.45 42.37 12.89
N VAL A 429 10.34 43.09 12.77
CA VAL A 429 10.11 44.12 11.75
C VAL A 429 9.89 45.45 12.45
N ASP A 430 10.74 46.42 12.15
CA ASP A 430 10.61 47.81 12.60
C ASP A 430 10.44 48.71 11.37
N VAL A 431 9.30 49.39 11.26
CA VAL A 431 8.98 50.32 10.18
C VAL A 431 8.73 51.71 10.75
N ALA A 432 9.52 52.67 10.29
CA ALA A 432 9.32 54.08 10.58
C ALA A 432 9.11 54.87 9.28
N ALA A 433 8.06 55.70 9.24
CA ALA A 433 7.78 56.56 8.10
C ALA A 433 7.53 58.01 8.57
N ARG A 434 8.12 58.95 7.85
CA ARG A 434 7.87 60.39 7.94
C ARG A 434 7.87 60.98 6.54
N ASP A 435 7.51 62.26 6.42
CA ASP A 435 7.53 62.93 5.12
C ASP A 435 8.88 62.72 4.41
N ASN A 436 8.78 62.17 3.20
CA ASN A 436 9.88 61.82 2.30
C ASN A 436 10.91 60.78 2.78
N LEU A 437 10.73 60.12 3.92
CA LEU A 437 11.66 59.10 4.43
C LEU A 437 10.92 57.92 5.05
N LEU A 438 11.17 56.72 4.51
CA LEU A 438 10.72 55.44 5.04
C LEU A 438 11.95 54.61 5.40
N SER A 439 12.02 54.08 6.61
CA SER A 439 13.06 53.15 7.04
C SER A 439 12.46 51.84 7.54
N ILE A 440 13.04 50.72 7.11
CA ILE A 440 12.72 49.39 7.61
C ILE A 440 13.98 48.71 8.16
N THR A 441 13.84 48.04 9.31
CA THR A 441 14.88 47.24 9.96
C THR A 441 14.34 45.84 10.20
N ILE A 442 15.14 44.82 9.89
CA ILE A 442 14.84 43.40 10.14
C ILE A 442 15.87 42.85 11.13
N ASP A 443 15.43 42.11 12.15
CA ASP A 443 16.24 41.32 13.12
C ASP A 443 17.30 42.04 13.96
N GLU A 444 17.26 43.38 14.04
CA GLU A 444 18.21 44.17 14.85
C GLU A 444 19.70 43.89 14.49
N GLU A 445 20.00 43.37 13.29
CA GLU A 445 21.37 43.16 12.81
C GLU A 445 22.14 44.49 12.69
N GLU A 446 23.47 44.46 12.93
CA GLU A 446 24.41 45.60 12.87
C GLU A 446 24.49 46.31 11.49
N GLY A 447 23.64 45.94 10.53
CA GLY A 447 23.43 46.65 9.27
C GLY A 447 22.61 47.93 9.44
N SER A 448 22.90 48.94 8.60
CA SER A 448 22.10 50.17 8.59
C SER A 448 20.67 49.86 8.13
N PRO A 449 19.63 50.45 8.76
CA PRO A 449 18.25 50.27 8.32
C PRO A 449 18.10 50.67 6.86
N LEU A 450 17.31 49.92 6.09
CA LEU A 450 17.05 50.22 4.68
C LEU A 450 16.20 51.50 4.61
N LYS A 451 16.84 52.60 4.21
CA LYS A 451 16.22 53.93 4.11
C LYS A 451 15.89 54.27 2.67
N ILE A 452 14.62 54.59 2.40
CA ILE A 452 14.12 55.03 1.11
C ILE A 452 13.70 56.49 1.19
N THR A 453 14.30 57.33 0.35
CA THR A 453 13.99 58.76 0.23
C THR A 453 13.30 59.06 -1.09
N ASN A 454 11.99 59.31 -1.04
CA ASN A 454 11.14 59.60 -2.20
C ASN A 454 10.08 60.64 -1.83
N PRO A 455 9.51 61.38 -2.78
CA PRO A 455 8.44 62.34 -2.48
C PRO A 455 7.16 61.61 -2.06
N PHE A 456 6.82 61.65 -0.77
CA PHE A 456 5.55 61.14 -0.22
C PHE A 456 5.21 61.83 1.10
N THR A 457 3.93 61.79 1.48
CA THR A 457 3.41 62.51 2.67
C THR A 457 2.82 61.50 3.65
N VAL A 458 3.15 61.61 4.93
CA VAL A 458 2.64 60.70 5.96
C VAL A 458 1.61 61.42 6.82
N ARG A 459 0.38 60.89 6.81
CA ARG A 459 -0.65 61.18 7.81
C ARG A 459 -1.26 59.84 8.22
N THR A 460 -0.97 59.38 9.43
CA THR A 460 -1.45 58.08 9.92
C THR A 460 -2.98 57.97 9.91
N GLY A 461 -3.51 56.79 9.58
CA GLY A 461 -4.93 56.48 9.66
C GLY A 461 -5.40 56.17 11.08
N ASP A 462 -6.68 55.80 11.21
CA ASP A 462 -7.29 55.39 12.49
C ASP A 462 -7.18 53.88 12.76
N ARG A 463 -6.71 53.09 11.79
CA ARG A 463 -6.72 51.62 11.83
C ARG A 463 -5.48 50.99 11.19
N TYR A 464 -5.04 49.90 11.81
CA TYR A 464 -4.00 49.01 11.31
C TYR A 464 -4.55 47.58 11.26
N PHE A 465 -4.27 46.89 10.17
CA PHE A 465 -4.63 45.50 9.96
C PHE A 465 -3.36 44.65 9.95
N PHE A 466 -3.39 43.54 10.67
CA PHE A 466 -2.33 42.53 10.69
C PHE A 466 -2.89 41.19 10.23
N GLY A 467 -2.08 40.45 9.47
CA GLY A 467 -2.37 39.11 9.00
C GLY A 467 -3.40 38.98 7.86
N GLY A 468 -4.25 39.97 7.66
CA GLY A 468 -5.32 39.95 6.67
C GLY A 468 -6.10 41.26 6.62
N GLU A 469 -6.85 41.48 5.54
CA GLU A 469 -7.74 42.62 5.38
C GLU A 469 -9.05 42.21 4.69
N LEU A 470 -10.18 42.79 5.09
CA LEU A 470 -11.48 42.44 4.52
C LEU A 470 -11.74 42.96 3.09
N PHE A 471 -11.03 43.99 2.59
CA PHE A 471 -11.54 44.73 1.40
C PHE A 471 -10.52 45.40 0.45
N SER A 472 -9.20 45.12 0.44
CA SER A 472 -8.31 45.97 -0.39
C SER A 472 -6.99 45.43 -0.94
N THR A 473 -6.53 44.21 -0.62
CA THR A 473 -5.22 43.72 -1.08
C THR A 473 -5.33 42.49 -2.00
N PRO A 474 -4.41 42.32 -2.98
CA PRO A 474 -4.29 41.10 -3.79
C PRO A 474 -3.46 40.00 -3.11
N LEU A 475 -2.86 40.28 -1.94
CA LEU A 475 -2.04 39.34 -1.20
C LEU A 475 -2.91 38.34 -0.44
N ASN A 476 -2.43 37.09 -0.33
CA ASN A 476 -3.05 36.09 0.53
C ASN A 476 -2.97 36.51 2.00
N HIS A 477 -3.92 36.01 2.80
CA HIS A 477 -3.85 36.13 4.25
C HIS A 477 -2.59 35.43 4.77
N PHE A 478 -1.96 36.01 5.77
CA PHE A 478 -0.78 35.45 6.41
C PHE A 478 -1.18 34.33 7.35
N HIS A 479 -0.48 33.20 7.26
CA HIS A 479 -0.49 32.19 8.29
C HIS A 479 0.83 32.16 9.05
N GLY A 480 0.76 31.96 10.36
CA GLY A 480 1.93 31.98 11.24
C GLY A 480 1.62 32.62 12.57
N CYS A 481 2.63 33.22 13.19
CA CYS A 481 2.46 33.86 14.49
C CYS A 481 2.94 35.30 14.47
N MET A 482 2.30 36.15 15.28
CA MET A 482 2.81 37.48 15.59
C MET A 482 2.80 37.73 17.10
N GLN A 483 3.75 38.55 17.56
CA GLN A 483 3.83 39.04 18.94
C GLN A 483 4.50 40.41 19.00
N GLN A 484 4.50 41.03 20.18
CA GLN A 484 5.18 42.31 20.43
C GLN A 484 4.81 43.41 19.43
N ILE A 485 3.51 43.59 19.17
CA ILE A 485 3.01 44.62 18.26
C ILE A 485 2.99 45.98 18.99
N PHE A 486 3.67 46.97 18.42
CA PHE A 486 3.70 48.37 18.86
C PHE A 486 3.22 49.28 17.74
N ILE A 487 2.42 50.27 18.10
CA ILE A 487 1.98 51.35 17.20
C ILE A 487 2.35 52.68 17.85
N ASP A 488 3.18 53.47 17.18
CA ASP A 488 3.74 54.73 17.67
C ASP A 488 4.36 54.61 19.07
N ASN A 489 5.11 53.52 19.30
CA ASN A 489 5.74 53.11 20.57
C ASN A 489 4.79 52.66 21.69
N GLU A 490 3.48 52.63 21.45
CA GLU A 490 2.52 52.08 22.41
C GLU A 490 2.30 50.58 22.14
N PRO A 491 2.47 49.68 23.14
CA PRO A 491 2.20 48.27 22.98
C PRO A 491 0.70 48.02 22.80
N VAL A 492 0.35 47.15 21.86
CA VAL A 492 -1.03 46.71 21.66
C VAL A 492 -1.42 45.73 22.78
N ASP A 493 -2.38 46.11 23.62
CA ASP A 493 -2.94 45.25 24.67
C ASP A 493 -4.03 44.31 24.12
N ILE A 494 -3.68 43.03 24.01
CA ILE A 494 -4.55 41.97 23.50
C ILE A 494 -5.74 41.70 24.43
N ASP A 495 -5.61 41.88 25.75
CA ASP A 495 -6.71 41.61 26.69
C ASP A 495 -7.84 42.63 26.55
N ILE A 496 -7.50 43.87 26.21
CA ILE A 496 -8.50 44.92 25.92
C ILE A 496 -9.19 44.64 24.57
N ILE A 497 -8.46 44.10 23.58
CA ILE A 497 -9.03 43.66 22.29
C ILE A 497 -10.00 42.49 22.49
N LEU A 498 -9.64 41.51 23.32
CA LEU A 498 -10.48 40.37 23.70
C LEU A 498 -11.80 40.78 24.33
N GLN A 499 -11.79 41.84 25.15
CA GLN A 499 -12.99 42.44 25.73
C GLN A 499 -13.85 43.20 24.71
N ARG A 500 -13.45 43.21 23.42
CA ARG A 500 -14.06 43.97 22.31
C ARG A 500 -14.14 45.47 22.57
N ARG A 501 -13.25 46.00 23.41
CA ARG A 501 -13.21 47.42 23.78
C ARG A 501 -12.40 48.25 22.80
N TRP A 502 -11.28 47.71 22.28
CA TRP A 502 -10.36 48.42 21.38
C TRP A 502 -9.82 47.53 20.22
N GLY A 503 -10.69 47.04 19.33
CA GLY A 503 -10.25 46.32 18.13
C GLY A 503 -11.25 45.28 17.64
N ARG A 504 -10.89 44.59 16.55
CA ARG A 504 -11.65 43.45 16.00
C ARG A 504 -10.69 42.37 15.54
N TYR A 505 -11.09 41.12 15.63
CA TYR A 505 -10.31 40.00 15.13
C TYR A 505 -11.23 38.87 14.65
N ALA A 506 -10.70 38.00 13.79
CA ALA A 506 -11.34 36.77 13.34
C ALA A 506 -10.29 35.66 13.23
N GLU A 507 -10.69 34.43 13.56
CA GLU A 507 -9.90 33.19 13.33
C GLU A 507 -8.46 33.22 13.89
N LEU A 508 -8.25 33.89 15.04
CA LEU A 508 -6.99 33.90 15.78
C LEU A 508 -7.03 32.93 16.96
N LEU A 509 -5.92 32.21 17.18
CA LEU A 509 -5.65 31.50 18.43
C LEU A 509 -4.75 32.39 19.31
N LEU A 510 -5.26 32.83 20.45
CA LEU A 510 -4.61 33.81 21.30
C LEU A 510 -3.88 33.14 22.48
N GLY A 511 -2.74 33.70 22.86
CA GLY A 511 -1.90 33.16 23.94
C GLY A 511 -1.15 31.90 23.54
N THR A 512 -0.96 31.71 22.22
CA THR A 512 -0.26 30.56 21.67
C THR A 512 0.35 30.88 20.30
N CYS A 513 1.45 30.21 19.99
CA CYS A 513 2.02 30.16 18.64
C CYS A 513 2.11 28.71 18.17
N GLY A 514 1.18 28.30 17.29
CA GLY A 514 1.03 26.92 16.84
C GLY A 514 1.62 26.60 15.45
N ILE A 515 2.72 27.23 15.03
CA ILE A 515 3.43 26.76 13.82
C ILE A 515 4.04 25.38 14.09
N THR A 516 4.09 24.53 13.07
CA THR A 516 4.56 23.14 13.19
C THR A 516 5.62 22.88 12.14
N ASP A 517 6.73 22.26 12.53
CA ASP A 517 7.71 21.74 11.57
C ASP A 517 7.31 20.34 11.10
N ARG A 518 7.08 20.21 9.79
CA ARG A 518 6.71 18.99 9.07
C ARG A 518 7.89 18.34 8.35
N CYS A 519 9.02 19.04 8.26
CA CYS A 519 10.23 18.54 7.59
C CYS A 519 11.27 17.97 8.56
N THR A 520 10.99 17.95 9.87
CA THR A 520 11.87 17.36 10.88
C THR A 520 11.09 16.36 11.77
N PRO A 521 11.41 15.05 11.71
CA PRO A 521 12.36 14.41 10.80
C PRO A 521 11.89 14.51 9.34
N ASN A 522 12.83 14.41 8.40
CA ASN A 522 12.52 14.54 6.97
C ASN A 522 11.55 13.41 6.53
N PRO A 523 10.31 13.74 6.11
CA PRO A 523 9.32 12.73 5.69
C PRO A 523 9.59 12.21 4.26
N CYS A 524 10.53 12.81 3.54
CA CYS A 524 10.89 12.42 2.18
C CYS A 524 11.94 11.32 2.22
N GLU A 525 11.61 10.16 1.65
CA GLU A 525 12.52 9.02 1.61
C GLU A 525 13.62 9.19 0.55
N HIS A 526 14.60 8.29 0.59
CA HIS A 526 15.70 8.22 -0.38
C HIS A 526 16.43 9.57 -0.58
N GLU A 527 16.68 10.27 0.53
CA GLU A 527 17.37 11.57 0.58
C GLU A 527 16.60 12.70 -0.16
N GLY A 528 15.30 12.52 -0.41
CA GLY A 528 14.45 13.55 -0.98
C GLY A 528 14.44 14.84 -0.14
N ARG A 529 14.38 15.99 -0.79
CA ARG A 529 14.39 17.28 -0.10
C ARG A 529 12.98 17.69 0.30
N CYS A 530 12.77 17.95 1.59
CA CYS A 530 11.51 18.48 2.11
C CYS A 530 11.48 20.02 2.06
N ILE A 531 10.37 20.57 1.59
CA ILE A 531 9.98 21.98 1.74
C ILE A 531 8.60 22.03 2.40
N GLN A 532 8.26 23.09 3.13
CA GLN A 532 6.98 23.15 3.86
C GLN A 532 6.29 24.50 3.77
N SER A 533 4.97 24.47 3.99
CA SER A 533 4.08 25.60 4.19
C SER A 533 3.37 25.51 5.55
N TRP A 534 2.43 26.41 5.79
CA TRP A 534 1.56 26.38 6.96
C TRP A 534 0.80 25.07 7.14
N ASP A 535 0.36 24.42 6.05
CA ASP A 535 -0.56 23.28 6.07
C ASP A 535 -0.13 22.05 5.28
N ASP A 536 0.98 22.10 4.54
CA ASP A 536 1.52 20.97 3.75
C ASP A 536 3.06 20.95 3.75
N PHE A 537 3.63 19.86 3.26
CA PHE A 537 5.05 19.75 2.93
C PHE A 537 5.21 19.14 1.55
N ILE A 538 6.25 19.44 0.77
CA ILE A 538 6.46 18.86 -0.55
C ILE A 538 7.82 18.16 -0.57
N CYS A 539 7.84 16.95 -1.11
CA CYS A 539 9.07 16.22 -1.35
C CYS A 539 9.56 16.43 -2.78
N LEU A 540 10.77 16.99 -2.91
CA LEU A 540 11.48 17.10 -4.17
C LEU A 540 12.33 15.85 -4.36
N CYS A 541 11.86 14.95 -5.24
CA CYS A 541 12.50 13.65 -5.51
C CYS A 541 13.53 13.70 -6.66
N GLU A 542 13.86 14.88 -7.18
CA GLU A 542 14.83 15.02 -8.27
C GLU A 542 16.20 14.45 -7.86
N ASN A 543 16.84 13.71 -8.78
CA ASN A 543 18.13 13.04 -8.58
C ASN A 543 18.17 11.94 -7.50
N THR A 544 17.02 11.49 -6.98
CA THR A 544 16.97 10.37 -6.03
C THR A 544 16.86 9.01 -6.74
N GLY A 545 16.28 8.97 -7.95
CA GLY A 545 15.86 7.73 -8.62
C GLY A 545 14.44 7.26 -8.24
N TYR A 546 13.76 8.04 -7.39
CA TYR A 546 12.43 7.74 -6.87
C TYR A 546 11.41 8.81 -7.24
N LYS A 547 10.13 8.47 -7.06
CA LYS A 547 8.95 9.30 -7.34
C LYS A 547 7.85 9.04 -6.31
N GLY A 548 6.75 9.78 -6.45
CA GLY A 548 5.62 9.75 -5.52
C GLY A 548 5.65 10.95 -4.59
N GLU A 549 4.63 11.07 -3.74
CA GLU A 549 4.45 12.24 -2.84
C GLU A 549 5.53 12.32 -1.75
N VAL A 550 6.20 11.21 -1.46
CA VAL A 550 7.23 11.06 -0.42
C VAL A 550 8.51 10.37 -0.92
N CYS A 551 8.71 10.32 -2.23
CA CYS A 551 9.87 9.69 -2.87
C CYS A 551 10.07 8.20 -2.52
N HIS A 552 8.98 7.47 -2.26
CA HIS A 552 9.03 6.05 -1.87
C HIS A 552 9.07 5.09 -3.07
N MET A 553 8.50 5.47 -4.22
CA MET A 553 8.36 4.55 -5.35
C MET A 553 9.55 4.65 -6.30
N SER A 554 10.19 3.53 -6.62
CA SER A 554 11.24 3.52 -7.65
C SER A 554 10.72 3.98 -9.02
N VAL A 555 11.57 4.69 -9.76
CA VAL A 555 11.35 5.01 -11.18
C VAL A 555 11.76 3.82 -12.07
N TYR A 556 12.66 2.98 -11.57
CA TYR A 556 13.29 1.88 -12.32
C TYR A 556 12.61 0.53 -12.07
N LYS A 557 13.03 -0.48 -12.83
CA LYS A 557 12.58 -1.86 -12.66
C LYS A 557 13.59 -2.68 -11.87
N GLU A 558 13.13 -3.74 -11.26
CA GLU A 558 13.90 -4.62 -10.38
C GLU A 558 14.99 -5.43 -11.08
N SER A 559 14.84 -5.70 -12.37
CA SER A 559 15.78 -6.53 -13.12
C SER A 559 15.69 -6.28 -14.63
N CYS A 560 16.70 -6.72 -15.38
CA CYS A 560 16.64 -6.75 -16.85
C CYS A 560 15.48 -7.61 -17.36
N GLU A 561 15.12 -8.68 -16.63
CA GLU A 561 13.99 -9.54 -16.95
C GLU A 561 12.66 -8.79 -16.83
N ALA A 562 12.48 -7.99 -15.78
CA ALA A 562 11.33 -7.13 -15.63
C ALA A 562 11.21 -6.10 -16.77
N TYR A 563 12.32 -5.51 -17.22
CA TYR A 563 12.31 -4.66 -18.41
C TYR A 563 11.89 -5.43 -19.67
N ARG A 564 12.41 -6.64 -19.87
CA ARG A 564 12.06 -7.50 -21.02
C ARG A 564 10.56 -7.76 -21.10
N LEU A 565 9.94 -8.10 -19.98
CA LEU A 565 8.50 -8.37 -19.90
C LEU A 565 7.63 -7.13 -20.14
N THR A 566 8.17 -5.93 -19.92
CA THR A 566 7.51 -4.67 -20.29
C THR A 566 7.70 -4.26 -21.76
N GLY A 567 8.31 -5.11 -22.58
CA GLY A 567 8.47 -4.89 -24.02
C GLY A 567 9.82 -4.29 -24.45
N LYS A 568 10.82 -4.22 -23.55
CA LYS A 568 12.19 -3.81 -23.92
C LYS A 568 12.97 -5.00 -24.47
N SER A 569 13.48 -4.90 -25.70
CA SER A 569 14.13 -6.02 -26.38
C SER A 569 15.59 -5.80 -26.78
N TRP A 570 16.16 -4.60 -26.54
CA TRP A 570 17.55 -4.28 -26.91
C TRP A 570 18.51 -4.42 -25.73
N SER A 571 19.69 -4.99 -25.99
CA SER A 571 20.79 -5.03 -25.03
C SER A 571 21.45 -3.66 -24.86
N GLY A 572 21.97 -3.36 -23.67
CA GLY A 572 22.61 -2.08 -23.36
C GLY A 572 22.70 -1.82 -21.86
N ASN A 573 23.07 -0.60 -21.48
CA ASN A 573 23.07 -0.17 -20.08
C ASN A 573 21.64 0.18 -19.64
N TYR A 574 21.24 -0.30 -18.47
CA TYR A 574 19.97 -0.01 -17.83
C TYR A 574 20.21 0.26 -16.35
N THR A 575 19.43 1.17 -15.78
CA THR A 575 19.36 1.32 -14.32
C THR A 575 18.29 0.38 -13.78
N ILE A 576 18.65 -0.42 -12.79
CA ILE A 576 17.75 -1.32 -12.07
C ILE A 576 17.72 -0.96 -10.58
N ASP A 577 16.66 -1.41 -9.93
CA ASP A 577 16.42 -1.22 -8.50
C ASP A 577 15.85 -2.51 -7.89
N PRO A 578 16.72 -3.47 -7.48
CA PRO A 578 16.30 -4.82 -7.11
C PRO A 578 15.31 -4.90 -5.94
N ASP A 579 15.34 -3.96 -5.01
CA ASP A 579 14.45 -3.86 -3.86
C ASP A 579 13.36 -2.80 -4.02
N LEU A 580 13.32 -2.05 -5.12
CA LEU A 580 12.26 -1.11 -5.49
C LEU A 580 12.01 -0.03 -4.43
N SER A 581 11.06 -0.25 -3.52
CA SER A 581 10.73 0.68 -2.43
C SER A 581 11.49 0.38 -1.14
N GLY A 582 12.45 -0.56 -1.21
CA GLY A 582 13.43 -0.81 -0.17
C GLY A 582 14.50 0.28 -0.07
N PRO A 583 15.41 0.19 0.90
CA PRO A 583 16.34 1.26 1.26
C PRO A 583 17.57 1.40 0.33
N LEU A 584 17.79 0.46 -0.59
CA LEU A 584 19.00 0.46 -1.43
C LEU A 584 18.83 1.41 -2.62
N LYS A 585 19.94 1.93 -3.16
CA LYS A 585 19.88 2.89 -4.29
C LYS A 585 19.83 2.17 -5.64
N PRO A 586 19.16 2.73 -6.66
CA PRO A 586 19.23 2.20 -8.01
C PRO A 586 20.64 2.30 -8.58
N PHE A 587 21.04 1.29 -9.37
CA PHE A 587 22.36 1.24 -9.98
C PHE A 587 22.32 0.77 -11.43
N GLU A 588 23.37 1.13 -12.18
CA GLU A 588 23.50 0.78 -13.60
C GLU A 588 24.09 -0.62 -13.80
N VAL A 589 23.49 -1.39 -14.71
CA VAL A 589 23.90 -2.73 -15.11
C VAL A 589 23.88 -2.86 -16.64
N TYR A 590 24.61 -3.83 -17.17
CA TYR A 590 24.51 -4.17 -18.59
C TYR A 590 23.49 -5.30 -18.78
N CYS A 591 22.39 -5.02 -19.49
CA CYS A 591 21.39 -6.01 -19.84
C CYS A 591 21.69 -6.64 -21.20
N THR A 592 21.73 -7.97 -21.26
CA THR A 592 21.70 -8.72 -22.53
C THR A 592 20.30 -9.30 -22.74
N MET A 593 19.52 -8.67 -23.61
CA MET A 593 18.13 -9.07 -23.90
C MET A 593 18.08 -10.16 -24.98
N LYS A 594 17.41 -11.28 -24.70
CA LYS A 594 17.07 -12.33 -25.67
C LYS A 594 15.55 -12.53 -25.72
N SER A 595 15.04 -13.26 -26.72
CA SER A 595 13.60 -13.49 -26.89
C SER A 595 12.97 -14.24 -25.72
N ASP A 596 13.71 -15.16 -25.10
CA ASP A 596 13.26 -16.04 -24.02
C ASP A 596 13.72 -15.60 -22.62
N LYS A 597 14.82 -14.83 -22.52
CA LYS A 597 15.43 -14.44 -21.24
C LYS A 597 16.25 -13.15 -21.34
N ALA A 598 16.39 -12.42 -20.23
CA ALA A 598 17.33 -11.31 -20.10
C ALA A 598 18.40 -11.57 -19.03
N TRP A 599 19.66 -11.32 -19.38
CA TRP A 599 20.78 -11.38 -18.44
C TRP A 599 21.11 -10.00 -17.89
N THR A 600 21.22 -9.90 -16.58
CA THR A 600 21.79 -8.77 -15.83
C THR A 600 23.27 -9.03 -15.57
N ILE A 601 24.15 -8.16 -16.07
CA ILE A 601 25.61 -8.30 -15.94
C ILE A 601 26.15 -7.14 -15.10
N VAL A 602 26.83 -7.48 -14.00
CA VAL A 602 27.46 -6.53 -13.07
C VAL A 602 28.98 -6.70 -13.14
N MET A 603 29.68 -5.61 -13.48
CA MET A 603 31.13 -5.57 -13.65
C MET A 603 31.84 -5.18 -12.34
N HIS A 604 33.13 -5.49 -12.22
CA HIS A 604 33.94 -5.20 -11.03
C HIS A 604 35.43 -5.01 -11.37
N ASP A 605 36.22 -4.58 -10.38
CA ASP A 605 37.65 -4.21 -10.49
C ASP A 605 38.65 -5.39 -10.61
N ARG A 606 38.19 -6.63 -10.83
CA ARG A 606 39.03 -7.85 -10.86
C ARG A 606 38.93 -8.64 -12.17
N ILE A 607 38.46 -8.00 -13.24
CA ILE A 607 38.23 -8.64 -14.55
C ILE A 607 39.56 -8.96 -15.27
N ASP A 608 40.52 -8.03 -15.29
CA ASP A 608 41.77 -8.15 -16.09
C ASP A 608 42.83 -9.10 -15.48
N GLY A 609 42.51 -9.69 -14.32
CA GLY A 609 43.33 -10.66 -13.61
C GLY A 609 44.58 -10.10 -12.92
N ILE A 610 44.88 -10.58 -11.72
CA ILE A 610 45.94 -10.07 -10.85
C ILE A 610 47.02 -11.11 -10.65
N LYS A 611 48.28 -10.68 -10.81
CA LYS A 611 49.46 -11.49 -10.48
C LYS A 611 49.75 -11.41 -8.98
N VAL A 612 49.85 -12.58 -8.33
CA VAL A 612 50.10 -12.71 -6.89
C VAL A 612 51.44 -13.40 -6.65
N THR A 613 52.26 -12.81 -5.78
CA THR A 613 53.58 -13.32 -5.37
C THR A 613 53.85 -12.99 -3.90
N GLY A 614 54.58 -13.84 -3.18
CA GLY A 614 55.03 -13.56 -1.81
C GLY A 614 54.01 -13.86 -0.70
N SER A 615 52.95 -14.59 -0.99
CA SER A 615 51.88 -14.91 -0.03
C SER A 615 52.09 -16.28 0.62
N THR A 616 51.76 -16.38 1.91
CA THR A 616 51.77 -17.62 2.72
C THR A 616 50.38 -17.91 3.30
N VAL A 617 50.16 -19.08 3.89
CA VAL A 617 48.89 -19.41 4.57
C VAL A 617 48.63 -18.49 5.77
N ASP A 618 49.67 -18.13 6.53
CA ASP A 618 49.55 -17.24 7.70
C ASP A 618 49.44 -15.75 7.30
N ARG A 619 49.91 -15.40 6.11
CA ARG A 619 49.82 -14.05 5.54
C ARG A 619 49.41 -14.13 4.06
N PRO A 620 48.14 -14.48 3.79
CA PRO A 620 47.67 -14.67 2.43
C PRO A 620 47.47 -13.32 1.74
N TYR A 621 47.49 -13.35 0.41
CA TYR A 621 46.94 -12.26 -0.37
C TYR A 621 45.42 -12.28 -0.27
N ILE A 622 44.82 -11.12 0.01
CA ILE A 622 43.37 -10.93 0.05
C ILE A 622 43.02 -9.97 -1.08
N GLY A 623 42.36 -10.48 -2.10
CA GLY A 623 41.82 -9.69 -3.20
C GLY A 623 40.35 -9.36 -2.94
N ASP A 624 40.06 -8.19 -2.38
CA ASP A 624 38.70 -7.67 -2.28
C ASP A 624 38.15 -7.34 -3.68
N VAL A 625 36.87 -7.65 -3.91
CA VAL A 625 36.14 -7.39 -5.15
C VAL A 625 35.22 -6.18 -4.95
N ASN A 626 35.36 -5.17 -5.80
CA ASN A 626 34.51 -3.98 -5.80
C ASN A 626 33.71 -3.92 -7.10
N TYR A 627 32.39 -4.13 -6.99
CA TYR A 627 31.46 -4.01 -8.10
C TYR A 627 31.27 -2.54 -8.47
N TRP A 628 31.25 -2.23 -9.77
CA TRP A 628 31.14 -0.85 -10.24
C TRP A 628 29.72 -0.33 -10.07
N ASN A 629 29.61 0.92 -9.63
CA ASN A 629 28.35 1.66 -9.45
C ASN A 629 27.33 1.01 -8.49
N ALA A 630 27.72 -0.02 -7.72
CA ALA A 630 26.83 -0.77 -6.84
C ALA A 630 27.49 -1.08 -5.49
N SER A 631 26.71 -0.99 -4.42
CA SER A 631 27.09 -1.42 -3.08
C SER A 631 27.04 -2.95 -2.96
N TRP A 632 27.63 -3.48 -1.88
CA TRP A 632 27.56 -4.91 -1.58
C TRP A 632 26.13 -5.40 -1.34
N ASP A 633 25.30 -4.58 -0.72
CA ASP A 633 23.91 -4.89 -0.44
C ASP A 633 23.09 -4.88 -1.75
N ASP A 634 23.38 -3.96 -2.67
CA ASP A 634 22.69 -3.83 -3.97
C ASP A 634 22.87 -5.10 -4.83
N VAL A 635 24.12 -5.56 -4.96
CA VAL A 635 24.44 -6.75 -5.78
C VAL A 635 23.92 -8.03 -5.11
N THR A 636 23.88 -8.06 -3.78
CA THR A 636 23.29 -9.17 -3.02
C THR A 636 21.77 -9.23 -3.19
N ALA A 637 21.10 -8.08 -3.17
CA ALA A 637 19.67 -7.97 -3.43
C ALA A 637 19.33 -8.48 -4.85
N LEU A 638 20.12 -8.12 -5.86
CA LEU A 638 19.98 -8.66 -7.22
C LEU A 638 20.12 -10.19 -7.26
N ALA A 639 21.13 -10.77 -6.57
CA ALA A 639 21.31 -12.22 -6.53
C ALA A 639 20.14 -12.93 -5.82
N ASN A 640 19.57 -12.30 -4.79
CA ASN A 640 18.41 -12.82 -4.06
C ASN A 640 17.16 -12.89 -4.93
N THR A 641 16.85 -11.83 -5.69
CA THR A 641 15.67 -11.75 -6.55
C THR A 641 15.81 -12.60 -7.83
N SER A 642 17.04 -12.81 -8.29
CA SER A 642 17.31 -13.56 -9.51
C SER A 642 17.02 -15.06 -9.39
N MET A 643 16.56 -15.68 -10.47
CA MET A 643 16.32 -17.13 -10.54
C MET A 643 17.62 -17.92 -10.57
N TYR A 644 18.62 -17.42 -11.31
CA TYR A 644 19.93 -18.03 -11.47
C TYR A 644 21.01 -16.96 -11.54
N CYS A 645 22.17 -17.25 -10.95
CA CYS A 645 23.36 -16.43 -11.06
C CYS A 645 24.60 -17.30 -11.28
N GLU A 646 25.54 -16.79 -12.08
CA GLU A 646 26.84 -17.39 -12.31
C GLU A 646 27.96 -16.35 -12.27
N GLN A 647 29.15 -16.81 -11.90
CA GLN A 647 30.36 -15.99 -11.96
C GLN A 647 31.56 -16.84 -12.34
N TRP A 648 32.39 -16.36 -13.27
CA TRP A 648 33.57 -17.09 -13.73
C TRP A 648 34.76 -16.87 -12.80
N ILE A 649 35.50 -17.93 -12.46
CA ILE A 649 36.75 -17.82 -11.69
C ILE A 649 37.86 -18.65 -12.36
N ASP A 650 39.06 -18.08 -12.46
CA ASP A 650 40.26 -18.73 -13.01
C ASP A 650 41.43 -18.54 -12.04
N TYR A 651 42.06 -19.66 -11.67
CA TYR A 651 43.33 -19.69 -10.97
C TYR A 651 44.39 -20.30 -11.87
N SER A 652 45.24 -19.43 -12.42
CA SER A 652 46.39 -19.81 -13.23
C SER A 652 47.64 -19.87 -12.37
N CYS A 653 48.37 -20.97 -12.39
CA CYS A 653 49.46 -21.25 -11.46
C CYS A 653 50.75 -21.67 -12.16
N TYR A 654 51.87 -21.27 -11.56
CA TYR A 654 53.20 -21.76 -11.88
C TYR A 654 53.87 -22.13 -10.55
N LYS A 655 54.02 -23.43 -10.27
CA LYS A 655 54.53 -23.93 -8.99
C LYS A 655 53.77 -23.34 -7.77
N SER A 656 52.45 -23.32 -7.83
CA SER A 656 51.55 -22.75 -6.80
C SER A 656 50.29 -23.62 -6.67
N ARG A 657 49.95 -24.04 -5.45
CA ARG A 657 48.86 -25.00 -5.16
C ARG A 657 47.58 -24.31 -4.67
N ILE A 658 46.46 -25.02 -4.72
CA ILE A 658 45.12 -24.47 -4.46
C ILE A 658 44.39 -25.14 -3.28
N LEU A 659 44.01 -26.43 -3.37
CA LEU A 659 43.12 -27.09 -2.40
C LEU A 659 43.83 -28.08 -1.45
N ASN A 660 45.16 -28.21 -1.55
CA ASN A 660 45.98 -29.05 -0.66
C ASN A 660 45.46 -30.50 -0.53
N THR A 661 45.24 -31.15 -1.68
CA THR A 661 44.64 -32.49 -1.78
C THR A 661 45.69 -33.63 -1.70
N PRO A 662 45.37 -34.81 -1.12
CA PRO A 662 44.05 -35.26 -0.63
C PRO A 662 43.73 -34.93 0.84
N ASN A 663 44.69 -34.48 1.64
CA ASN A 663 44.50 -34.17 3.07
C ASN A 663 45.24 -32.88 3.44
N GLY A 664 44.53 -31.88 3.97
CA GLY A 664 45.11 -30.63 4.44
C GLY A 664 44.15 -29.44 4.33
N ARG A 665 44.50 -28.30 4.94
CA ARG A 665 43.76 -27.04 4.74
C ARG A 665 44.09 -26.47 3.35
N PRO A 666 43.11 -25.91 2.61
CA PRO A 666 43.37 -25.33 1.30
C PRO A 666 44.35 -24.16 1.39
N TYR A 667 45.16 -24.00 0.35
CA TYR A 667 46.08 -22.87 0.21
C TYR A 667 45.38 -21.61 -0.29
N SER A 668 44.33 -21.78 -1.09
CA SER A 668 43.56 -20.69 -1.68
C SER A 668 42.07 -21.06 -1.69
N PHE A 669 41.22 -20.07 -1.44
CA PHE A 669 39.77 -20.21 -1.38
C PHE A 669 39.12 -18.86 -1.70
N TRP A 670 37.80 -18.83 -1.87
CA TRP A 670 37.07 -17.59 -2.09
C TRP A 670 35.99 -17.40 -1.03
N ILE A 671 35.59 -16.15 -0.80
CA ILE A 671 34.61 -15.78 0.20
C ILE A 671 33.36 -15.23 -0.50
N GLY A 672 32.21 -15.80 -0.16
CA GLY A 672 30.91 -15.46 -0.74
C GLY A 672 30.16 -14.34 -0.01
N ARG A 673 28.89 -14.14 -0.38
CA ARG A 673 28.00 -13.08 0.14
C ARG A 673 27.83 -13.08 1.66
N ASN A 674 27.81 -14.26 2.30
CA ASN A 674 27.60 -14.41 3.74
C ASN A 674 28.92 -14.39 4.54
N ASN A 675 30.01 -13.93 3.94
CA ASN A 675 31.36 -13.95 4.52
C ASN A 675 31.84 -15.36 4.91
N GLU A 676 31.30 -16.37 4.23
CA GLU A 676 31.65 -17.79 4.33
C GLU A 676 32.76 -18.14 3.33
N SER A 677 33.68 -19.01 3.74
CA SER A 677 34.78 -19.49 2.91
C SER A 677 34.38 -20.74 2.13
N HIS A 678 34.66 -20.75 0.83
CA HIS A 678 34.35 -21.86 -0.06
C HIS A 678 35.61 -22.49 -0.64
N GLU A 679 35.71 -23.81 -0.46
CA GLU A 679 36.89 -24.63 -0.79
C GLU A 679 36.68 -25.48 -2.06
N TYR A 680 35.78 -25.05 -2.94
CA TYR A 680 35.61 -25.61 -4.27
C TYR A 680 35.94 -24.55 -5.31
N TRP A 681 36.46 -24.98 -6.46
CA TRP A 681 36.85 -24.06 -7.54
C TRP A 681 35.98 -24.24 -8.79
N GLY A 682 36.00 -23.25 -9.68
CA GLY A 682 35.12 -23.15 -10.85
C GLY A 682 34.85 -24.49 -11.56
N GLY A 683 33.57 -24.77 -11.82
CA GLY A 683 33.11 -26.02 -12.41
C GLY A 683 32.87 -27.18 -11.43
N ALA A 684 33.21 -27.03 -10.15
CA ALA A 684 32.85 -27.98 -9.10
C ALA A 684 31.62 -27.53 -8.29
N PHE A 685 31.00 -28.47 -7.57
CA PHE A 685 29.83 -28.22 -6.70
C PHE A 685 30.23 -27.96 -5.24
N PRO A 686 29.37 -27.32 -4.42
CA PRO A 686 29.60 -27.11 -3.00
C PRO A 686 30.05 -28.36 -2.25
N GLU A 687 30.90 -28.19 -1.22
CA GLU A 687 31.41 -29.27 -0.36
C GLU A 687 32.25 -30.35 -1.07
N SER A 688 32.47 -30.23 -2.38
CA SER A 688 33.27 -31.21 -3.12
C SER A 688 34.74 -31.23 -2.73
N GLY A 689 35.29 -30.09 -2.28
CA GLY A 689 36.72 -29.92 -2.01
C GLY A 689 37.60 -30.13 -3.25
N LYS A 690 37.05 -29.94 -4.44
CA LYS A 690 37.66 -30.27 -5.74
C LYS A 690 37.59 -29.11 -6.73
N CYS A 691 38.38 -29.18 -7.80
CA CYS A 691 38.27 -28.30 -8.96
C CYS A 691 37.46 -28.96 -10.09
N GLY A 692 36.95 -28.15 -11.04
CA GLY A 692 36.13 -28.66 -12.15
C GLY A 692 36.78 -29.77 -12.99
N CYS A 693 38.12 -29.80 -13.11
CA CYS A 693 38.81 -30.87 -13.84
C CYS A 693 38.58 -32.25 -13.19
N ALA A 694 38.45 -32.32 -11.87
CA ALA A 694 38.26 -33.58 -11.16
C ALA A 694 36.84 -34.09 -11.31
N ILE A 695 35.86 -33.18 -11.38
CA ILE A 695 34.46 -33.52 -11.64
C ILE A 695 34.31 -34.07 -13.06
N ASN A 696 34.95 -33.44 -14.03
CA ASN A 696 34.88 -33.83 -15.44
C ASN A 696 35.87 -34.95 -15.83
N GLN A 697 36.69 -35.44 -14.90
CA GLN A 697 37.77 -36.41 -15.14
C GLN A 697 38.78 -35.96 -16.22
N THR A 698 39.06 -34.66 -16.27
CA THR A 698 39.97 -34.02 -17.25
C THR A 698 41.21 -33.40 -16.60
N CYS A 699 41.55 -33.74 -15.36
CA CYS A 699 42.79 -33.24 -14.75
C CYS A 699 44.02 -33.82 -15.45
N THR A 700 45.05 -33.00 -15.64
CA THR A 700 46.27 -33.40 -16.37
C THR A 700 47.03 -34.53 -15.68
N ASP A 701 47.05 -34.52 -14.34
CA ASP A 701 47.56 -35.61 -13.51
C ASP A 701 46.40 -36.16 -12.67
N ALA A 702 46.02 -37.41 -12.94
CA ALA A 702 44.89 -38.08 -12.30
C ALA A 702 45.07 -38.30 -10.78
N ARG A 703 46.28 -38.09 -10.22
CA ARG A 703 46.55 -38.20 -8.78
C ARG A 703 46.07 -36.98 -7.99
N PHE A 704 45.82 -35.86 -8.64
CA PHE A 704 45.41 -34.60 -8.00
C PHE A 704 43.97 -34.24 -8.37
N HIS A 705 43.32 -33.47 -7.49
CA HIS A 705 41.94 -33.02 -7.72
C HIS A 705 41.83 -31.62 -8.34
N CYS A 706 42.98 -31.00 -8.61
CA CYS A 706 43.14 -29.72 -9.27
C CYS A 706 44.44 -29.76 -10.09
N ASN A 707 44.47 -29.11 -11.26
CA ASN A 707 45.68 -29.06 -12.08
C ASN A 707 46.83 -28.34 -11.35
N CYS A 708 46.52 -27.31 -10.58
CA CYS A 708 47.50 -26.51 -9.85
C CYS A 708 48.12 -27.20 -8.63
N ASP A 709 47.44 -28.22 -8.09
CA ASP A 709 47.97 -28.99 -6.95
C ASP A 709 49.16 -29.88 -7.34
N ALA A 710 49.37 -30.15 -8.65
CA ALA A 710 50.50 -30.91 -9.14
C ALA A 710 51.86 -30.18 -9.02
N ASP A 711 51.85 -28.88 -8.70
CA ASP A 711 53.04 -28.06 -8.38
C ASP A 711 54.14 -28.04 -9.47
N TYR A 712 53.74 -28.16 -10.74
CA TYR A 712 54.67 -28.20 -11.85
C TYR A 712 55.29 -26.84 -12.20
N ARG A 713 56.49 -26.85 -12.81
CA ARG A 713 57.20 -25.68 -13.35
C ARG A 713 56.71 -25.33 -14.76
N GLN A 714 55.41 -25.35 -14.95
CA GLN A 714 54.73 -24.98 -16.19
C GLN A 714 53.37 -24.39 -15.82
N TRP A 715 52.81 -23.59 -16.71
CA TRP A 715 51.53 -22.94 -16.44
C TRP A 715 50.38 -23.94 -16.58
N TYR A 716 49.60 -24.04 -15.50
CA TYR A 716 48.30 -24.71 -15.50
C TYR A 716 47.23 -23.76 -15.01
N SER A 717 45.97 -24.13 -15.22
CA SER A 717 44.83 -23.36 -14.76
C SER A 717 43.71 -24.29 -14.30
N ASP A 718 43.10 -23.91 -13.18
CA ASP A 718 41.81 -24.43 -12.73
C ASP A 718 40.79 -23.30 -12.88
N LYS A 719 39.81 -23.50 -13.77
CA LYS A 719 38.86 -22.47 -14.17
C LYS A 719 37.46 -23.03 -14.42
N GLY A 720 36.45 -22.19 -14.21
CA GLY A 720 35.06 -22.54 -14.48
C GLY A 720 34.06 -21.58 -13.86
N TYR A 721 32.77 -21.86 -14.04
CA TYR A 721 31.71 -21.09 -13.40
C TYR A 721 31.44 -21.57 -11.97
N LEU A 722 31.27 -20.60 -11.08
CA LEU A 722 30.56 -20.73 -9.82
C LEU A 722 29.08 -20.52 -10.13
N MET A 723 28.24 -21.51 -9.83
CA MET A 723 26.80 -21.49 -10.20
C MET A 723 25.88 -21.63 -8.98
N TRP A 724 26.45 -21.78 -7.79
CA TRP A 724 25.65 -21.86 -6.57
C TRP A 724 25.27 -20.46 -6.10
N LYS A 725 24.06 -20.06 -6.46
CA LYS A 725 23.52 -18.72 -6.18
C LYS A 725 23.65 -18.31 -4.72
N ASP A 726 23.48 -19.26 -3.80
CA ASP A 726 23.48 -18.93 -2.37
C ASP A 726 24.84 -18.55 -1.80
N HIS A 727 25.92 -18.79 -2.54
CA HIS A 727 27.28 -18.37 -2.20
C HIS A 727 27.70 -17.10 -2.96
N LEU A 728 27.09 -16.83 -4.10
CA LEU A 728 27.38 -15.67 -4.94
C LEU A 728 26.68 -14.40 -4.43
N PRO A 729 27.21 -13.20 -4.73
CA PRO A 729 28.45 -12.90 -5.48
C PRO A 729 29.76 -13.19 -4.73
N VAL A 730 30.87 -13.33 -5.48
CA VAL A 730 32.22 -13.46 -4.89
C VAL A 730 32.67 -12.12 -4.30
N ARG A 731 33.01 -12.12 -3.01
CA ARG A 731 33.46 -10.95 -2.24
C ARG A 731 34.95 -10.81 -2.12
N LYS A 732 35.64 -11.92 -1.86
CA LYS A 732 37.09 -11.94 -1.75
C LYS A 732 37.64 -13.19 -2.40
N VAL A 733 38.85 -13.09 -2.93
CA VAL A 733 39.66 -14.25 -3.30
C VAL A 733 40.92 -14.25 -2.45
N VAL A 734 41.21 -15.38 -1.81
CA VAL A 734 42.32 -15.56 -0.87
C VAL A 734 43.34 -16.50 -1.48
N VAL A 735 44.62 -16.10 -1.49
CA VAL A 735 45.72 -16.90 -2.05
C VAL A 735 46.91 -16.98 -1.11
N GLY A 736 47.32 -18.21 -0.79
CA GLY A 736 48.31 -18.48 0.26
C GLY A 736 49.57 -19.25 -0.16
N ASP A 737 49.75 -19.68 -1.41
CA ASP A 737 50.94 -20.46 -1.82
C ASP A 737 51.72 -19.80 -2.97
N THR A 738 52.29 -18.62 -2.73
CA THR A 738 53.13 -17.91 -3.72
C THR A 738 54.47 -17.38 -3.17
N ASN A 739 54.83 -17.73 -1.93
CA ASN A 739 56.11 -17.34 -1.31
C ASN A 739 57.27 -18.32 -1.60
N ARG A 740 57.02 -19.44 -2.27
CA ARG A 740 58.06 -20.42 -2.61
C ARG A 740 58.88 -19.95 -3.82
N THR A 741 60.18 -20.29 -3.87
CA THR A 741 61.08 -19.86 -4.96
C THR A 741 60.55 -20.26 -6.33
N GLY A 742 60.27 -19.26 -7.17
CA GLY A 742 59.72 -19.42 -8.52
C GLY A 742 58.21 -19.62 -8.59
N SER A 743 57.50 -19.62 -7.46
CA SER A 743 56.04 -19.74 -7.38
C SER A 743 55.33 -18.45 -7.81
N LYS A 744 54.33 -18.57 -8.67
CA LYS A 744 53.51 -17.45 -9.15
C LYS A 744 52.07 -17.92 -9.33
N ALA A 745 51.12 -17.03 -9.06
CA ALA A 745 49.72 -17.23 -9.39
C ALA A 745 49.16 -16.02 -10.14
N HIS A 746 48.18 -16.25 -11.01
CA HIS A 746 47.38 -15.23 -11.68
C HIS A 746 45.91 -15.59 -11.48
N ILE A 747 45.13 -14.65 -10.96
CA ILE A 747 43.71 -14.86 -10.62
C ILE A 747 42.89 -13.93 -11.48
N SER A 748 41.87 -14.43 -12.16
CA SER A 748 40.87 -13.57 -12.80
C SER A 748 39.46 -13.98 -12.38
N LEU A 749 38.58 -12.99 -12.26
CA LEU A 749 37.19 -13.15 -11.89
C LEU A 749 36.35 -12.46 -12.98
N GLY A 750 35.39 -13.19 -13.55
CA GLY A 750 34.45 -12.63 -14.52
C GLY A 750 33.29 -11.91 -13.84
N PRO A 751 32.50 -11.15 -14.62
CA PRO A 751 31.36 -10.41 -14.09
C PRO A 751 30.32 -11.34 -13.46
N LEU A 752 29.56 -10.80 -12.50
CA LEU A 752 28.38 -11.49 -11.99
C LEU A 752 27.29 -11.43 -13.08
N ARG A 753 26.75 -12.59 -13.44
CA ARG A 753 25.71 -12.72 -14.45
C ARG A 753 24.50 -13.38 -13.82
N CYS A 754 23.40 -12.66 -13.73
CA CYS A 754 22.14 -13.17 -13.19
C CYS A 754 21.03 -13.10 -14.24
N HIS A 755 20.08 -14.02 -14.23
CA HIS A 755 18.90 -13.95 -15.10
C HIS A 755 17.66 -14.55 -14.43
N GLY A 756 16.50 -14.23 -15.01
CA GLY A 756 15.20 -14.61 -14.48
C GLY A 756 14.87 -13.85 -13.19
N ASP A 757 13.60 -13.85 -12.83
CA ASP A 757 13.11 -13.20 -11.62
C ASP A 757 12.19 -14.16 -10.87
N ARG A 758 12.61 -14.58 -9.68
CA ARG A 758 11.87 -15.54 -8.85
C ARG A 758 10.53 -14.98 -8.40
N SER A 759 10.40 -13.65 -8.33
CA SER A 759 9.19 -12.98 -7.85
C SER A 759 8.03 -13.01 -8.85
N ILE A 760 8.31 -13.22 -10.13
CA ILE A 760 7.30 -13.15 -11.21
C ILE A 760 6.48 -14.45 -11.28
N TRP A 761 7.07 -15.58 -10.88
CA TRP A 761 6.49 -16.91 -11.05
C TRP A 761 5.88 -17.52 -9.78
N ASN A 762 6.11 -16.90 -8.61
CA ASN A 762 5.61 -17.31 -7.30
C ASN A 762 4.07 -17.34 -7.23
N THR A 763 3.47 -18.44 -7.68
CA THR A 763 2.03 -18.56 -7.97
C THR A 763 1.37 -19.67 -7.17
N ILE A 764 0.26 -19.35 -6.51
CA ILE A 764 -0.54 -20.30 -5.73
C ILE A 764 -2.04 -20.17 -6.06
N SER A 765 -2.81 -21.19 -5.71
CA SER A 765 -4.27 -21.19 -5.81
C SER A 765 -4.93 -21.58 -4.47
N PHE A 766 -5.90 -20.76 -4.06
CA PHE A 766 -6.78 -21.01 -2.92
C PHE A 766 -8.00 -21.79 -3.39
N THR A 767 -8.07 -23.07 -2.99
CA THR A 767 -9.15 -24.00 -3.34
C THR A 767 -10.14 -24.23 -2.20
N LYS A 768 -9.78 -23.85 -0.97
CA LYS A 768 -10.65 -23.86 0.21
C LYS A 768 -10.64 -22.49 0.91
N PRO A 769 -11.66 -22.16 1.72
CA PRO A 769 -11.68 -20.99 2.60
C PRO A 769 -10.53 -21.05 3.63
N THR A 770 -9.36 -20.51 3.30
CA THR A 770 -8.15 -20.59 4.14
C THR A 770 -7.25 -19.37 3.95
N TYR A 771 -6.20 -19.27 4.74
CA TYR A 771 -5.22 -18.18 4.67
C TYR A 771 -3.79 -18.68 4.90
N ILE A 772 -2.81 -17.89 4.47
CA ILE A 772 -1.38 -18.06 4.76
C ILE A 772 -0.97 -16.99 5.77
N GLU A 773 -0.14 -17.40 6.72
CA GLU A 773 0.49 -16.49 7.69
C GLU A 773 1.93 -16.15 7.29
N PHE A 774 2.21 -14.85 7.26
CA PHE A 774 3.54 -14.28 7.17
C PHE A 774 3.89 -13.50 8.44
N PRO A 775 5.19 -13.28 8.73
CA PRO A 775 5.59 -12.41 9.84
C PRO A 775 4.89 -11.06 9.80
N THR A 776 4.62 -10.49 10.98
CA THR A 776 4.00 -9.18 11.12
C THR A 776 4.72 -8.12 10.28
N PHE A 777 3.97 -7.45 9.42
CA PHE A 777 4.50 -6.42 8.54
C PHE A 777 4.84 -5.16 9.36
N ARG A 778 6.00 -4.54 9.08
CA ARG A 778 6.49 -3.34 9.79
C ARG A 778 6.92 -2.25 8.80
N PRO A 779 5.96 -1.57 8.16
CA PRO A 779 6.24 -0.62 7.09
C PRO A 779 6.69 0.78 7.53
N GLY A 780 6.56 1.13 8.81
CA GLY A 780 6.81 2.50 9.26
C GLY A 780 5.70 3.46 8.84
N SER A 781 6.03 4.43 7.99
CA SER A 781 5.13 5.52 7.55
C SER A 781 4.64 5.42 6.10
N THR A 782 5.15 4.45 5.34
CA THR A 782 4.85 4.25 3.91
C THR A 782 4.65 2.78 3.60
N VAL A 783 3.65 2.50 2.77
CA VAL A 783 3.29 1.17 2.31
C VAL A 783 3.11 1.20 0.82
N ASP A 784 3.80 0.30 0.11
CA ASP A 784 3.45 -0.11 -1.24
C ASP A 784 3.15 -1.62 -1.25
N ILE A 785 2.06 -1.98 -1.92
CA ILE A 785 1.61 -3.37 -2.06
C ILE A 785 1.32 -3.62 -3.52
N SER A 786 1.83 -4.73 -4.05
CA SER A 786 1.48 -5.18 -5.40
C SER A 786 1.35 -6.68 -5.49
N PHE A 787 0.41 -7.16 -6.30
CA PHE A 787 0.18 -8.57 -6.56
C PHE A 787 -0.67 -8.73 -7.82
N HIS A 788 -0.71 -9.94 -8.37
CA HIS A 788 -1.72 -10.29 -9.36
C HIS A 788 -2.71 -11.29 -8.79
N PHE A 789 -3.95 -11.22 -9.26
CA PHE A 789 -4.98 -12.18 -8.91
C PHE A 789 -5.76 -12.65 -10.15
N LYS A 790 -6.38 -13.82 -10.01
CA LYS A 790 -7.33 -14.39 -10.97
C LYS A 790 -8.44 -15.09 -10.20
N THR A 791 -9.71 -14.75 -10.46
CA THR A 791 -10.86 -15.33 -9.74
C THR A 791 -12.13 -15.30 -10.58
N TYR A 792 -13.09 -16.16 -10.23
CA TYR A 792 -14.47 -16.11 -10.72
C TYR A 792 -15.44 -15.59 -9.64
N ARG A 793 -14.97 -15.42 -8.39
CA ARG A 793 -15.81 -14.98 -7.27
C ARG A 793 -16.09 -13.48 -7.34
N PRO A 794 -17.30 -13.05 -6.96
CA PRO A 794 -17.64 -11.63 -6.94
C PRO A 794 -17.06 -10.88 -5.73
N HIS A 795 -16.52 -11.57 -4.73
CA HIS A 795 -15.94 -10.97 -3.53
C HIS A 795 -14.83 -11.86 -2.95
N GLY A 796 -13.94 -11.26 -2.15
CA GLY A 796 -12.90 -11.96 -1.41
C GLY A 796 -11.84 -11.04 -0.81
N VAL A 797 -11.39 -11.34 0.41
CA VAL A 797 -10.28 -10.62 1.05
C VAL A 797 -8.94 -11.17 0.58
N PHE A 798 -8.09 -10.32 -0.01
CA PHE A 798 -6.78 -10.73 -0.50
C PHE A 798 -5.74 -10.78 0.62
N LEU A 799 -5.71 -9.77 1.49
CA LEU A 799 -4.80 -9.70 2.62
C LEU A 799 -5.32 -8.79 3.72
N GLU A 800 -4.93 -9.06 4.96
CA GLU A 800 -5.18 -8.25 6.15
C GLU A 800 -3.97 -8.31 7.09
N ASN A 801 -3.51 -7.16 7.60
CA ASN A 801 -2.64 -7.10 8.77
C ASN A 801 -3.25 -6.15 9.80
N SER A 802 -3.34 -6.57 11.06
CA SER A 802 -3.93 -5.77 12.13
C SER A 802 -3.17 -5.78 13.45
N ASP A 803 -3.62 -4.98 14.41
CA ASP A 803 -3.24 -5.06 15.82
C ASP A 803 -4.31 -5.74 16.69
N ASP A 804 -3.99 -5.97 17.97
CA ASP A 804 -4.83 -6.70 18.95
C ASP A 804 -6.21 -6.07 19.18
N TRP A 805 -6.31 -4.76 19.00
CA TRP A 805 -7.51 -3.97 19.26
C TRP A 805 -8.15 -3.40 18.00
N LEU A 806 -7.63 -3.77 16.82
CA LEU A 806 -8.05 -3.27 15.50
C LEU A 806 -8.03 -1.74 15.43
N ARG A 807 -7.13 -1.12 16.18
CA ARG A 807 -6.83 0.33 16.15
C ARG A 807 -5.95 0.66 14.95
N ASN A 808 -5.12 -0.30 14.53
CA ASN A 808 -4.34 -0.22 13.31
C ASN A 808 -4.60 -1.45 12.44
N PHE A 809 -5.07 -1.26 11.22
CA PHE A 809 -5.13 -2.35 10.24
C PHE A 809 -5.05 -1.85 8.81
N ILE A 810 -4.62 -2.73 7.91
CA ILE A 810 -4.69 -2.55 6.45
C ILE A 810 -5.34 -3.79 5.84
N ARG A 811 -6.19 -3.60 4.82
CA ARG A 811 -6.89 -4.68 4.14
C ARG A 811 -7.17 -4.32 2.68
N ILE A 812 -6.95 -5.27 1.78
CA ILE A 812 -7.36 -5.15 0.37
C ILE A 812 -8.36 -6.26 0.07
N GLU A 813 -9.51 -5.88 -0.50
CA GLU A 813 -10.59 -6.82 -0.82
C GLU A 813 -11.28 -6.49 -2.14
N LEU A 814 -11.77 -7.54 -2.81
CA LEU A 814 -12.79 -7.43 -3.83
C LEU A 814 -14.14 -7.43 -3.12
N ASN A 815 -14.88 -6.31 -3.18
CA ASN A 815 -16.18 -6.19 -2.50
C ASN A 815 -17.35 -6.59 -3.42
N THR A 816 -17.21 -6.32 -4.72
CA THR A 816 -18.15 -6.75 -5.78
C THR A 816 -17.34 -7.12 -7.02
N THR A 817 -18.00 -7.65 -8.07
CA THR A 817 -17.34 -8.00 -9.35
C THR A 817 -16.54 -6.84 -9.96
N GLN A 818 -16.84 -5.59 -9.63
CA GLN A 818 -16.17 -4.40 -10.20
C GLN A 818 -15.46 -3.53 -9.16
N ASN A 819 -15.68 -3.75 -7.86
CA ASN A 819 -15.20 -2.84 -6.81
C ASN A 819 -14.03 -3.45 -6.06
N LEU A 820 -12.84 -2.88 -6.29
CA LEU A 820 -11.64 -3.17 -5.52
C LEU A 820 -11.49 -2.10 -4.42
N VAL A 821 -11.35 -2.53 -3.17
CA VAL A 821 -11.36 -1.64 -2.00
C VAL A 821 -10.08 -1.82 -1.19
N PHE A 822 -9.41 -0.70 -0.93
CA PHE A 822 -8.32 -0.62 0.04
C PHE A 822 -8.83 0.05 1.32
N ILE A 823 -8.89 -0.69 2.41
CA ILE A 823 -9.44 -0.26 3.70
C ILE A 823 -8.30 -0.22 4.71
N PHE A 824 -8.24 0.84 5.49
CA PHE A 824 -7.21 0.99 6.49
C PHE A 824 -7.70 1.83 7.67
N MET A 825 -7.20 1.50 8.84
CA MET A 825 -7.27 2.34 10.03
C MET A 825 -5.83 2.64 10.40
N VAL A 826 -5.36 3.84 10.07
CA VAL A 826 -4.04 4.33 10.44
C VAL A 826 -4.23 5.79 10.85
N GLY A 827 -4.49 6.02 12.14
CA GLY A 827 -4.87 7.33 12.67
C GLY A 827 -6.37 7.49 12.96
N ASP A 828 -7.01 8.51 12.35
CA ASP A 828 -8.29 9.11 12.77
C ASP A 828 -9.57 8.33 12.39
N GLY A 829 -9.53 7.00 12.43
CA GLY A 829 -10.67 6.11 12.14
C GLY A 829 -10.54 5.33 10.84
N ILE A 830 -11.59 4.57 10.50
CA ILE A 830 -11.60 3.72 9.29
C ILE A 830 -11.75 4.59 8.06
N LEU A 831 -10.77 4.51 7.16
CA LEU A 831 -10.80 5.13 5.84
C LEU A 831 -10.75 4.02 4.78
N ASN A 832 -11.23 4.35 3.57
CA ASN A 832 -11.09 3.48 2.42
C ASN A 832 -10.86 4.25 1.13
N VAL A 833 -10.29 3.55 0.16
CA VAL A 833 -10.22 3.96 -1.24
C VAL A 833 -10.91 2.88 -2.05
N THR A 834 -11.96 3.25 -2.78
CA THR A 834 -12.68 2.32 -3.65
C THR A 834 -12.39 2.66 -5.10
N LEU A 835 -11.88 1.69 -5.85
CA LEU A 835 -11.76 1.75 -7.30
C LEU A 835 -12.88 0.93 -7.93
N ARG A 836 -13.65 1.56 -8.81
CA ARG A 836 -14.70 0.91 -9.61
C ARG A 836 -14.18 0.66 -11.02
N SER A 837 -13.96 -0.60 -11.35
CA SER A 837 -13.56 -1.04 -12.69
C SER A 837 -14.73 -0.93 -13.67
N PRO A 838 -14.50 -0.49 -14.92
CA PRO A 838 -15.54 -0.49 -15.97
C PRO A 838 -15.92 -1.91 -16.40
N VAL A 839 -15.02 -2.89 -16.24
CA VAL A 839 -15.25 -4.30 -16.55
C VAL A 839 -15.25 -5.16 -15.29
N PRO A 840 -16.00 -6.28 -15.24
CA PRO A 840 -15.89 -7.25 -14.16
C PRO A 840 -14.46 -7.79 -14.02
N LEU A 841 -13.94 -7.83 -12.80
CA LEU A 841 -12.61 -8.34 -12.43
C LEU A 841 -12.63 -9.82 -12.01
N ASN A 842 -13.81 -10.45 -12.10
CA ASN A 842 -14.01 -11.87 -11.83
C ASN A 842 -14.22 -12.67 -13.13
N ASP A 843 -13.56 -12.23 -14.19
CA ASP A 843 -13.60 -12.81 -15.54
C ASP A 843 -12.69 -14.04 -15.71
N ASN A 844 -12.06 -14.47 -14.61
CA ASN A 844 -11.08 -15.54 -14.59
C ASN A 844 -9.85 -15.23 -15.47
N GLU A 845 -9.46 -13.97 -15.62
CA GLU A 845 -8.17 -13.55 -16.19
C GLU A 845 -7.24 -12.96 -15.13
N TRP A 846 -5.97 -12.76 -15.49
CA TRP A 846 -4.98 -12.17 -14.59
C TRP A 846 -5.10 -10.65 -14.53
N HIS A 847 -5.36 -10.13 -13.34
CA HIS A 847 -5.36 -8.69 -13.05
C HIS A 847 -4.19 -8.30 -12.14
N PHE A 848 -3.60 -7.13 -12.36
CA PHE A 848 -2.49 -6.60 -11.57
C PHE A 848 -2.95 -5.46 -10.66
N VAL A 849 -2.80 -5.62 -9.34
CA VAL A 849 -3.19 -4.64 -8.33
C VAL A 849 -1.95 -3.93 -7.80
N GLN A 850 -2.06 -2.60 -7.65
CA GLN A 850 -1.08 -1.79 -6.94
C GLN A 850 -1.82 -0.88 -5.94
N ALA A 851 -1.36 -0.86 -4.70
CA ALA A 851 -1.87 0.00 -3.65
C ALA A 851 -0.71 0.71 -2.94
N GLU A 852 -0.94 1.96 -2.55
CA GLU A 852 0.01 2.76 -1.80
C GLU A 852 -0.70 3.51 -0.66
N LEU A 853 -0.06 3.58 0.49
CA LEU A 853 -0.48 4.38 1.64
C LEU A 853 0.75 5.10 2.22
N ASN A 854 0.69 6.42 2.32
CA ASN A 854 1.75 7.24 2.90
C ASN A 854 1.13 8.37 3.74
N VAL A 855 1.94 9.24 4.34
CA VAL A 855 1.46 10.35 5.18
C VAL A 855 0.57 11.38 4.45
N LYS A 856 0.61 11.42 3.11
CA LYS A 856 -0.17 12.35 2.28
C LYS A 856 -1.45 11.77 1.71
N LEU A 857 -1.45 10.49 1.32
CA LEU A 857 -2.55 9.87 0.62
C LEU A 857 -2.58 8.36 0.76
N ALA A 858 -3.74 7.79 0.43
CA ALA A 858 -3.90 6.40 0.05
C ALA A 858 -4.38 6.32 -1.40
N ARG A 859 -3.91 5.34 -2.16
CA ARG A 859 -4.37 5.09 -3.53
C ARG A 859 -4.32 3.63 -3.92
N ILE A 860 -5.18 3.24 -4.85
CA ILE A 860 -5.21 1.88 -5.41
C ILE A 860 -5.52 1.94 -6.91
N LYS A 861 -4.95 1.03 -7.68
CA LYS A 861 -5.27 0.80 -9.09
C LYS A 861 -5.24 -0.68 -9.45
N VAL A 862 -5.92 -1.00 -10.54
CA VAL A 862 -5.90 -2.33 -11.16
C VAL A 862 -5.60 -2.17 -12.66
N ASP A 863 -4.72 -3.00 -13.19
CA ASP A 863 -4.30 -3.01 -14.59
C ASP A 863 -3.86 -1.63 -15.10
N TYR A 864 -4.53 -1.13 -16.15
CA TYR A 864 -4.28 0.15 -16.78
C TYR A 864 -5.23 1.25 -16.28
N GLN A 865 -6.05 0.99 -15.26
CA GLN A 865 -6.97 1.97 -14.71
C GLN A 865 -6.21 3.11 -14.01
N PRO A 866 -6.73 4.35 -14.04
CA PRO A 866 -6.17 5.45 -13.27
C PRO A 866 -6.27 5.15 -11.77
N TRP A 867 -5.38 5.77 -10.99
CA TRP A 867 -5.40 5.65 -9.54
C TRP A 867 -6.72 6.20 -8.96
N ALA A 868 -7.40 5.39 -8.16
CA ALA A 868 -8.34 5.92 -7.18
C ALA A 868 -7.52 6.48 -6.02
N VAL A 869 -7.76 7.74 -5.62
CA VAL A 869 -6.94 8.45 -4.64
C VAL A 869 -7.80 9.03 -3.53
N ARG A 870 -7.35 8.86 -2.29
CA ARG A 870 -7.85 9.54 -1.10
C ARG A 870 -6.69 10.37 -0.52
N ARG A 871 -6.71 11.68 -0.73
CA ARG A 871 -5.75 12.60 -0.09
C ARG A 871 -6.14 12.82 1.36
N PHE A 872 -5.15 12.91 2.23
CA PHE A 872 -5.32 13.33 3.60
C PHE A 872 -5.07 14.84 3.72
N PRO A 873 -5.70 15.54 4.67
CA PRO A 873 -5.27 16.91 5.01
C PRO A 873 -3.79 16.86 5.44
N GLY A 874 -2.99 17.89 5.12
CA GLY A 874 -1.51 17.91 5.26
C GLY A 874 -0.95 17.89 6.70
N GLN A 875 -1.64 17.20 7.60
CA GLN A 875 -1.33 17.08 9.02
C GLN A 875 -1.48 15.62 9.51
N THR A 876 -2.01 14.67 8.74
CA THR A 876 -2.18 13.29 9.21
C THR A 876 -0.85 12.54 9.31
N PHE A 877 -0.56 12.07 10.50
CA PHE A 877 0.50 11.10 10.73
C PHE A 877 -0.01 9.68 10.58
N VAL A 878 0.71 8.92 9.76
CA VAL A 878 0.40 7.55 9.42
C VAL A 878 1.51 6.69 10.03
N THR A 879 1.25 6.08 11.20
CA THR A 879 2.10 4.98 11.72
C THR A 879 1.37 3.68 11.69
N MET A 880 1.96 2.75 10.95
CA MET A 880 1.42 1.42 10.74
C MET A 880 2.20 0.44 11.60
N GLU A 881 1.82 0.39 12.87
CA GLU A 881 2.31 -0.62 13.81
C GLU A 881 1.24 -1.69 14.01
N PHE A 882 1.55 -2.89 13.54
CA PHE A 882 0.71 -4.07 13.66
C PHE A 882 1.30 -5.04 14.69
N THR A 883 0.46 -5.82 15.35
CA THR A 883 0.90 -6.86 16.31
C THR A 883 0.61 -8.27 15.81
N HIS A 884 -0.39 -8.44 14.93
CA HIS A 884 -0.76 -9.74 14.37
C HIS A 884 0.09 -10.10 13.15
N PRO A 885 0.21 -11.39 12.81
CA PRO A 885 0.77 -11.84 11.53
C PRO A 885 0.00 -11.24 10.34
N LEU A 886 0.67 -11.11 9.20
CA LEU A 886 0.02 -10.77 7.94
C LEU A 886 -0.74 -12.01 7.43
N LEU A 887 -2.03 -11.86 7.20
CA LEU A 887 -2.89 -12.90 6.63
C LEU A 887 -3.08 -12.66 5.14
N VAL A 888 -2.92 -13.70 4.33
CA VAL A 888 -3.11 -13.67 2.86
C VAL A 888 -4.13 -14.73 2.46
N GLY A 889 -5.17 -14.34 1.73
CA GLY A 889 -6.27 -15.21 1.30
C GLY A 889 -7.52 -15.17 2.18
N ALA A 890 -7.43 -14.67 3.41
CA ALA A 890 -8.58 -14.38 4.27
C ALA A 890 -8.23 -13.28 5.31
N ALA A 891 -9.21 -12.97 6.16
CA ALA A 891 -9.06 -12.11 7.34
C ALA A 891 -9.43 -12.89 8.61
N ASN A 892 -9.00 -12.43 9.79
CA ASN A 892 -9.29 -13.08 11.09
C ASN A 892 -10.77 -12.89 11.55
N ARG A 893 -11.67 -12.51 10.63
CA ARG A 893 -13.08 -12.19 10.89
C ARG A 893 -13.99 -12.98 9.96
N THR A 894 -15.30 -12.93 10.20
CA THR A 894 -16.36 -13.55 9.38
C THR A 894 -16.50 -12.97 7.95
N LEU A 895 -15.45 -12.38 7.40
CA LEU A 895 -15.41 -11.85 6.04
C LEU A 895 -15.23 -12.99 5.03
N TRP A 896 -15.63 -12.73 3.79
CA TRP A 896 -15.51 -13.72 2.73
C TRP A 896 -14.05 -13.96 2.34
N PRO A 897 -13.54 -15.19 2.45
CA PRO A 897 -12.18 -15.52 2.06
C PRO A 897 -12.04 -15.52 0.54
N PHE A 898 -10.82 -15.24 0.08
CA PHE A 898 -10.48 -15.29 -1.34
C PHE A 898 -10.39 -16.73 -1.84
N LEU A 899 -10.94 -16.95 -3.04
CA LEU A 899 -10.81 -18.20 -3.79
C LEU A 899 -10.40 -17.85 -5.21
N GLY A 900 -9.31 -18.43 -5.68
CA GLY A 900 -8.66 -18.02 -6.93
C GLY A 900 -7.16 -18.17 -6.86
N CYS A 901 -6.46 -17.57 -7.81
CA CYS A 901 -5.00 -17.56 -7.84
C CYS A 901 -4.43 -16.23 -7.37
N LEU A 902 -3.31 -16.30 -6.67
CA LEU A 902 -2.46 -15.16 -6.33
C LEU A 902 -1.05 -15.42 -6.84
N ARG A 903 -0.41 -14.38 -7.39
CA ARG A 903 1.01 -14.44 -7.75
C ARG A 903 1.74 -13.14 -7.46
N GLY A 904 3.03 -13.26 -7.18
CA GLY A 904 3.96 -12.13 -7.09
C GLY A 904 3.55 -11.09 -6.06
N LEU A 905 3.08 -11.52 -4.89
CA LEU A 905 2.75 -10.62 -3.78
C LEU A 905 4.02 -9.96 -3.22
N ARG A 906 4.06 -8.64 -3.28
CA ARG A 906 5.14 -7.79 -2.79
C ARG A 906 4.60 -6.75 -1.80
N MET A 907 5.39 -6.48 -0.77
CA MET A 907 5.13 -5.46 0.25
C MET A 907 6.43 -4.70 0.57
N ASN A 908 6.46 -3.38 0.41
CA ASN A 908 7.64 -2.54 0.64
C ASN A 908 8.90 -3.07 -0.07
N GLY A 909 8.76 -3.38 -1.36
CA GLY A 909 9.85 -3.97 -2.15
C GLY A 909 10.13 -5.47 -1.91
N VAL A 910 9.68 -6.03 -0.79
CA VAL A 910 9.94 -7.43 -0.42
C VAL A 910 8.92 -8.37 -1.05
N THR A 911 9.41 -9.37 -1.78
CA THR A 911 8.57 -10.45 -2.34
C THR A 911 8.31 -11.52 -1.27
N LEU A 912 7.04 -11.83 -1.01
CA LEU A 912 6.64 -12.89 -0.06
C LEU A 912 6.59 -14.25 -0.75
N ASP A 913 7.31 -15.26 -0.25
CA ASP A 913 7.35 -16.62 -0.83
C ASP A 913 6.02 -17.38 -0.58
N LEU A 914 5.12 -17.33 -1.57
CA LEU A 914 3.79 -17.96 -1.51
C LEU A 914 3.90 -19.47 -1.74
N GLU A 915 4.70 -19.90 -2.71
CA GLU A 915 4.89 -21.31 -3.06
C GLU A 915 5.56 -22.12 -1.94
N GLY A 916 6.51 -21.50 -1.22
CA GLY A 916 7.13 -22.07 -0.03
C GLY A 916 6.14 -22.29 1.13
N LYS A 917 5.00 -21.60 1.12
CA LYS A 917 3.93 -21.71 2.12
C LYS A 917 2.72 -22.53 1.64
N ALA A 918 2.72 -23.00 0.39
CA ALA A 918 1.61 -23.78 -0.15
C ALA A 918 1.48 -25.14 0.55
N ASN A 919 0.26 -25.48 0.98
CA ASN A 919 -0.11 -26.75 1.60
C ASN A 919 -1.43 -27.26 1.01
N GLU A 920 -1.38 -28.33 0.22
CA GLU A 920 -2.54 -28.84 -0.50
C GLU A 920 -3.63 -29.39 0.43
N GLU A 921 -3.26 -29.95 1.58
CA GLU A 921 -4.22 -30.49 2.55
C GLU A 921 -5.13 -29.38 3.11
N GLN A 922 -4.52 -28.22 3.37
CA GLN A 922 -5.19 -26.99 3.80
C GLN A 922 -5.93 -26.27 2.67
N GLY A 923 -5.83 -26.77 1.43
CA GLY A 923 -6.51 -26.22 0.26
C GLY A 923 -5.72 -25.14 -0.49
N ILE A 924 -4.39 -25.13 -0.35
CA ILE A 924 -3.50 -24.19 -1.05
C ILE A 924 -2.58 -24.98 -1.98
N ARG A 925 -2.76 -24.83 -3.29
CA ARG A 925 -1.96 -25.55 -4.28
C ARG A 925 -0.92 -24.64 -4.91
N ARG A 926 0.21 -25.23 -5.32
CA ARG A 926 1.19 -24.54 -6.17
C ARG A 926 0.62 -24.43 -7.59
N ASN A 927 0.99 -23.36 -8.28
CA ASN A 927 0.49 -23.03 -9.60
C ASN A 927 -1.02 -22.68 -9.62
N CYS A 928 -1.50 -22.21 -10.77
CA CYS A 928 -2.86 -21.78 -11.00
C CYS A 928 -3.59 -22.74 -11.95
N THR A 929 -3.96 -23.93 -11.45
CA THR A 929 -4.68 -24.95 -12.21
C THR A 929 -6.10 -25.13 -11.66
N GLY A 930 -7.08 -25.20 -12.57
CA GLY A 930 -8.47 -25.47 -12.22
C GLY A 930 -8.79 -26.97 -12.11
N GLN A 931 -10.04 -27.29 -11.76
CA GLN A 931 -10.53 -28.65 -11.57
C GLN A 931 -10.96 -29.36 -12.87
N CYS A 932 -11.40 -28.65 -13.92
CA CYS A 932 -11.78 -29.27 -15.20
C CYS A 932 -10.59 -29.98 -15.87
N LEU A 933 -9.38 -29.45 -15.70
CA LEU A 933 -8.15 -30.06 -16.21
C LEU A 933 -7.65 -31.27 -15.40
N ASN A 934 -8.15 -31.47 -14.18
CA ASN A 934 -7.71 -32.53 -13.26
C ASN A 934 -8.71 -33.70 -13.13
N ALA A 935 -9.98 -33.50 -13.47
CA ALA A 935 -10.98 -34.55 -13.42
C ALA A 935 -10.87 -35.48 -14.64
N THR A 936 -10.87 -36.79 -14.43
CA THR A 936 -10.74 -37.79 -15.50
C THR A 936 -11.82 -37.65 -16.57
N ILE A 937 -13.06 -37.31 -16.19
CA ILE A 937 -14.16 -36.85 -17.06
C ILE A 937 -15.10 -35.99 -16.19
N PRO A 938 -14.95 -34.64 -16.14
CA PRO A 938 -15.73 -33.81 -15.22
C PRO A 938 -17.23 -33.75 -15.56
N CYS A 939 -17.57 -33.74 -16.85
CA CYS A 939 -18.96 -33.61 -17.33
C CYS A 939 -19.30 -34.75 -18.29
N ARG A 940 -20.51 -35.32 -18.16
CA ARG A 940 -20.99 -36.43 -19.01
C ARG A 940 -21.78 -35.91 -20.21
N ASN A 941 -22.04 -36.80 -21.17
CA ASN A 941 -22.93 -36.56 -22.31
C ASN A 941 -22.59 -35.30 -23.13
N ALA A 942 -21.29 -35.08 -23.36
CA ALA A 942 -20.74 -33.93 -24.09
C ALA A 942 -21.07 -32.55 -23.49
N ALA A 943 -21.43 -32.49 -22.20
CA ALA A 943 -21.64 -31.21 -21.50
C ALA A 943 -20.34 -30.43 -21.30
N GLN A 944 -20.43 -29.10 -21.33
CA GLN A 944 -19.28 -28.22 -21.17
C GLN A 944 -18.89 -28.11 -19.69
N CYS A 945 -17.62 -28.39 -19.38
CA CYS A 945 -17.07 -28.15 -18.04
C CYS A 945 -16.76 -26.66 -17.86
N ILE A 946 -17.41 -26.03 -16.89
CA ILE A 946 -17.12 -24.68 -16.44
C ILE A 946 -16.11 -24.77 -15.30
N GLU A 947 -14.92 -24.24 -15.60
CA GLU A 947 -13.74 -24.30 -14.75
C GLU A 947 -13.90 -23.51 -13.44
N GLY A 948 -13.38 -24.06 -12.35
CA GLY A 948 -13.33 -23.38 -11.06
C GLY A 948 -12.29 -24.01 -10.13
N TYR A 949 -11.73 -23.18 -9.24
CA TYR A 949 -10.61 -23.57 -8.37
C TYR A 949 -10.99 -24.49 -7.21
N ALA A 950 -12.15 -24.22 -6.60
CA ALA A 950 -12.69 -25.02 -5.49
C ALA A 950 -13.57 -26.18 -5.97
N ALA A 951 -14.28 -25.97 -7.08
CA ALA A 951 -15.18 -26.92 -7.70
C ALA A 951 -15.35 -26.55 -9.18
N TYR A 952 -15.76 -27.51 -10.01
CA TYR A 952 -16.22 -27.27 -11.38
C TYR A 952 -17.75 -27.40 -11.42
N THR A 953 -18.36 -26.90 -12.50
CA THR A 953 -19.78 -27.12 -12.80
C THR A 953 -19.94 -27.58 -14.24
N CYS A 954 -21.01 -28.30 -14.55
CA CYS A 954 -21.28 -28.77 -15.90
C CYS A 954 -22.46 -27.99 -16.49
N ASP A 955 -22.24 -27.35 -17.64
CA ASP A 955 -23.31 -26.74 -18.41
C ASP A 955 -24.02 -27.81 -19.25
N CYS A 956 -25.21 -28.18 -18.81
CA CYS A 956 -26.05 -29.14 -19.52
C CYS A 956 -26.92 -28.49 -20.60
N GLY A 957 -26.89 -27.16 -20.79
CA GLY A 957 -27.85 -26.41 -21.61
C GLY A 957 -28.07 -26.97 -23.01
N ASN A 958 -26.97 -27.36 -23.67
CA ASN A 958 -26.96 -27.89 -25.04
C ASN A 958 -27.04 -29.43 -25.12
N THR A 959 -27.44 -30.10 -24.04
CA THR A 959 -27.59 -31.57 -24.01
C THR A 959 -29.04 -31.96 -23.73
N ALA A 960 -29.44 -33.18 -24.12
CA ALA A 960 -30.74 -33.77 -23.78
C ALA A 960 -30.85 -34.24 -22.32
N PHE A 961 -29.86 -33.93 -21.48
CA PHE A 961 -29.68 -34.44 -20.13
C PHE A 961 -29.66 -33.31 -19.08
N ASP A 962 -29.82 -33.69 -17.81
CA ASP A 962 -29.83 -32.79 -16.65
C ASP A 962 -29.00 -33.37 -15.47
N GLY A 963 -28.97 -32.69 -14.34
CA GLY A 963 -28.24 -33.08 -13.14
C GLY A 963 -26.83 -32.50 -13.07
N PHE A 964 -26.21 -32.57 -11.89
CA PHE A 964 -24.94 -31.89 -11.58
C PHE A 964 -23.77 -32.24 -12.54
N TYR A 965 -23.79 -33.46 -13.10
CA TYR A 965 -22.82 -33.93 -14.09
C TYR A 965 -23.43 -34.15 -15.49
N CYS A 966 -24.65 -33.65 -15.73
CA CYS A 966 -25.45 -33.88 -16.93
C CYS A 966 -25.73 -35.38 -17.21
N HIS A 967 -26.04 -36.14 -16.16
CA HIS A 967 -26.20 -37.60 -16.19
C HIS A 967 -27.67 -38.08 -16.13
N LYS A 968 -28.64 -37.19 -15.95
CA LYS A 968 -30.07 -37.53 -15.84
C LYS A 968 -30.73 -37.41 -17.20
N ASP A 969 -31.31 -38.49 -17.69
CA ASP A 969 -32.12 -38.49 -18.90
C ASP A 969 -33.41 -37.68 -18.76
N ILE A 970 -33.78 -36.97 -19.82
CA ILE A 970 -35.10 -36.35 -19.95
C ILE A 970 -35.92 -37.18 -20.94
N GLY A 971 -37.02 -37.77 -20.45
CA GLY A 971 -37.92 -38.61 -21.23
C GLY A 971 -39.39 -38.21 -21.10
N ALA A 972 -40.20 -38.73 -22.02
CA ALA A 972 -41.64 -38.52 -22.10
C ALA A 972 -42.36 -39.84 -22.36
N TYR A 973 -43.45 -40.05 -21.63
CA TYR A 973 -44.43 -41.09 -21.91
C TYR A 973 -45.54 -40.53 -22.81
N PHE A 974 -45.90 -41.27 -23.85
CA PHE A 974 -46.93 -40.93 -24.83
C PHE A 974 -48.10 -41.91 -24.72
N GLU A 975 -49.32 -41.37 -24.57
CA GLU A 975 -50.56 -42.16 -24.66
C GLU A 975 -51.05 -42.30 -26.12
N ILE A 976 -52.05 -43.16 -26.33
CA ILE A 976 -52.70 -43.38 -27.63
C ILE A 976 -53.09 -42.05 -28.27
N GLY A 977 -52.60 -41.79 -29.48
CA GLY A 977 -52.90 -40.57 -30.25
C GLY A 977 -52.14 -39.31 -29.81
N SER A 978 -51.16 -39.44 -28.90
CA SER A 978 -50.38 -38.31 -28.38
C SER A 978 -49.10 -38.07 -29.17
N TRP A 979 -48.65 -36.80 -29.17
CA TRP A 979 -47.51 -36.37 -29.98
C TRP A 979 -46.92 -35.04 -29.52
N LEU A 980 -45.70 -34.80 -29.97
CA LEU A 980 -44.92 -33.61 -29.73
C LEU A 980 -44.28 -33.15 -31.04
N ARG A 981 -44.28 -31.86 -31.32
CA ARG A 981 -43.57 -31.26 -32.47
C ARG A 981 -42.70 -30.14 -32.01
N TYR A 982 -41.50 -30.12 -32.55
CA TYR A 982 -40.51 -29.10 -32.34
C TYR A 982 -40.31 -28.31 -33.64
N ASN A 983 -40.64 -27.02 -33.60
CA ASN A 983 -40.49 -26.11 -34.72
C ASN A 983 -39.12 -25.44 -34.64
N ILE A 984 -38.13 -25.97 -35.36
CA ILE A 984 -36.79 -25.33 -35.44
C ILE A 984 -36.92 -23.91 -36.01
N ARG A 985 -37.83 -23.68 -36.97
CA ARG A 985 -38.23 -22.36 -37.48
C ARG A 985 -39.74 -22.28 -37.76
N LYS A 986 -40.32 -21.07 -37.57
CA LYS A 986 -41.76 -20.79 -37.80
C LYS A 986 -42.09 -20.27 -39.20
N LYS A 987 -41.11 -19.76 -39.97
CA LYS A 987 -41.25 -19.21 -41.34
C LYS A 987 -39.98 -19.48 -42.18
N PRO A 988 -40.07 -19.61 -43.51
CA PRO A 988 -38.90 -19.71 -44.38
C PRO A 988 -38.15 -18.38 -44.47
N THR A 989 -36.82 -18.41 -44.49
CA THR A 989 -35.98 -17.22 -44.76
C THR A 989 -36.31 -16.61 -46.13
N THR A 990 -36.61 -15.31 -46.17
CA THR A 990 -36.77 -14.58 -47.43
C THR A 990 -35.41 -14.28 -48.05
N ASN A 991 -35.35 -14.12 -49.38
CA ASN A 991 -34.10 -13.77 -50.08
C ASN A 991 -33.47 -12.45 -49.57
N GLU A 992 -34.22 -11.59 -48.88
CA GLU A 992 -33.75 -10.32 -48.34
C GLU A 992 -32.99 -10.49 -47.00
N GLU A 993 -33.38 -11.44 -46.15
CA GLU A 993 -32.66 -11.80 -44.91
C GLU A 993 -31.31 -12.48 -45.21
N TRP A 994 -31.18 -13.11 -46.38
CA TRP A 994 -29.93 -13.71 -46.86
C TRP A 994 -28.84 -12.67 -47.15
N TRP A 995 -29.19 -11.52 -47.73
CA TRP A 995 -28.23 -10.45 -48.03
C TRP A 995 -27.75 -9.70 -46.77
N ALA A 996 -28.60 -9.58 -45.76
CA ALA A 996 -28.26 -8.88 -44.52
C ALA A 996 -27.16 -9.59 -43.70
N ASN A 997 -27.09 -10.92 -43.77
CA ASN A 997 -26.08 -11.72 -43.04
C ASN A 997 -24.67 -11.70 -43.67
N TRP A 998 -24.49 -11.10 -44.85
CA TRP A 998 -23.20 -11.13 -45.56
C TRP A 998 -22.29 -9.92 -45.30
N LEU A 999 -22.82 -8.85 -44.68
CA LEU A 999 -22.12 -7.55 -44.58
C LEU A 999 -21.62 -7.16 -43.18
N ASP A 1000 -21.82 -7.98 -42.13
CA ASP A 1000 -21.37 -7.68 -40.76
C ASP A 1000 -20.63 -8.87 -40.09
N PRO A 1001 -19.30 -8.78 -39.82
CA PRO A 1001 -18.54 -9.86 -39.18
C PRO A 1001 -18.84 -10.08 -37.70
N HIS A 1002 -19.57 -9.16 -37.04
CA HIS A 1002 -19.84 -9.23 -35.60
C HIS A 1002 -21.12 -10.00 -35.23
N TYR A 1003 -21.84 -10.57 -36.21
CA TYR A 1003 -23.03 -11.40 -36.00
C TYR A 1003 -22.76 -12.92 -36.09
N HIS A 1004 -21.51 -13.37 -35.96
CA HIS A 1004 -21.17 -14.80 -35.95
C HIS A 1004 -21.54 -15.55 -34.65
N ASN A 1005 -22.10 -14.90 -33.63
CA ASN A 1005 -22.58 -15.60 -32.42
C ASN A 1005 -24.01 -16.17 -32.53
N PHE A 1006 -24.66 -16.03 -33.69
CA PHE A 1006 -25.93 -16.73 -33.98
C PHE A 1006 -25.96 -17.35 -35.39
N SER A 1007 -24.79 -17.68 -35.93
CA SER A 1007 -24.68 -18.76 -36.90
C SER A 1007 -24.91 -20.05 -36.12
N LEU A 1008 -26.18 -20.48 -35.99
CA LEU A 1008 -26.52 -21.86 -35.66
C LEU A 1008 -25.59 -22.74 -36.50
N GLY A 1009 -24.61 -23.39 -35.87
CA GLY A 1009 -23.53 -24.15 -36.50
C GLY A 1009 -24.08 -25.37 -37.24
N TYR A 1010 -24.89 -25.13 -38.26
CA TYR A 1010 -25.54 -26.13 -39.06
C TYR A 1010 -24.55 -26.50 -40.14
N ASN A 1011 -23.82 -27.58 -39.88
CA ASN A 1011 -23.08 -28.22 -40.94
C ASN A 1011 -24.08 -29.02 -41.78
N ASP A 1012 -24.52 -28.48 -42.91
CA ASP A 1012 -25.45 -29.16 -43.84
C ASP A 1012 -24.93 -30.52 -44.33
N THR A 1013 -23.64 -30.79 -44.10
CA THR A 1013 -23.00 -32.06 -44.42
C THR A 1013 -23.13 -33.11 -43.33
N SER A 1014 -23.57 -32.79 -42.10
CA SER A 1014 -23.66 -33.79 -41.03
C SER A 1014 -24.92 -33.67 -40.16
N ASP A 1015 -25.55 -34.80 -39.85
CA ASP A 1015 -26.66 -34.90 -38.91
C ASP A 1015 -26.35 -35.93 -37.81
N GLU A 1016 -26.67 -35.60 -36.57
CA GLU A 1016 -26.54 -36.47 -35.42
C GLU A 1016 -27.90 -36.60 -34.72
N ILE A 1017 -28.46 -37.81 -34.73
CA ILE A 1017 -29.76 -38.14 -34.16
C ILE A 1017 -29.56 -39.21 -33.11
N GLU A 1018 -30.00 -38.94 -31.90
CA GLU A 1018 -29.96 -39.89 -30.80
C GLU A 1018 -31.29 -39.89 -30.05
N PHE A 1019 -31.79 -41.07 -29.73
CA PHE A 1019 -32.90 -41.23 -28.80
C PHE A 1019 -32.96 -42.66 -28.31
N SER A 1020 -33.67 -42.86 -27.20
CA SER A 1020 -34.06 -44.18 -26.70
C SER A 1020 -35.57 -44.29 -26.66
N PHE A 1021 -36.10 -45.50 -26.85
CA PHE A 1021 -37.53 -45.76 -26.80
C PHE A 1021 -37.86 -47.10 -26.16
N SER A 1022 -39.04 -47.20 -25.55
CA SER A 1022 -39.62 -48.44 -25.03
C SER A 1022 -41.11 -48.46 -25.37
N THR A 1023 -41.58 -49.55 -25.99
CA THR A 1023 -42.99 -49.73 -26.32
C THR A 1023 -43.35 -51.21 -26.43
N PHE A 1024 -44.63 -51.53 -26.19
CA PHE A 1024 -45.22 -52.84 -26.50
C PHE A 1024 -46.13 -52.80 -27.73
N GLN A 1025 -46.29 -51.63 -28.38
CA GLN A 1025 -47.24 -51.43 -29.46
C GLN A 1025 -46.56 -51.29 -30.82
N THR A 1026 -47.13 -51.95 -31.83
CA THR A 1026 -46.72 -51.84 -33.23
C THR A 1026 -47.95 -51.69 -34.13
N PRO A 1027 -47.83 -51.02 -35.31
CA PRO A 1027 -46.70 -50.22 -35.76
C PRO A 1027 -46.70 -48.82 -35.09
N ALA A 1028 -45.53 -48.18 -34.99
CA ALA A 1028 -45.39 -46.83 -34.45
C ALA A 1028 -44.32 -46.04 -35.21
N VAL A 1029 -44.55 -44.73 -35.41
CA VAL A 1029 -43.48 -43.80 -35.84
C VAL A 1029 -42.81 -43.28 -34.57
N LEU A 1030 -41.48 -43.37 -34.49
CA LEU A 1030 -40.71 -42.96 -33.31
C LEU A 1030 -40.16 -41.55 -33.46
N LEU A 1031 -39.67 -41.23 -34.66
CA LEU A 1031 -39.11 -39.93 -35.00
C LEU A 1031 -39.45 -39.62 -36.46
N TYR A 1032 -39.92 -38.41 -36.74
CA TYR A 1032 -40.16 -37.93 -38.10
C TYR A 1032 -39.57 -36.53 -38.27
N ILE A 1033 -38.51 -36.43 -39.04
CA ILE A 1033 -37.85 -35.19 -39.38
C ILE A 1033 -38.25 -34.85 -40.80
N SER A 1034 -38.75 -33.64 -41.07
CA SER A 1034 -39.15 -33.21 -42.40
C SER A 1034 -38.64 -31.80 -42.69
N SER A 1035 -38.31 -31.48 -43.92
CA SER A 1035 -37.98 -30.12 -44.33
C SER A 1035 -39.21 -29.39 -44.90
N PHE A 1036 -39.07 -28.10 -45.21
CA PHE A 1036 -40.04 -27.36 -46.04
C PHE A 1036 -40.04 -27.78 -47.51
N VAL A 1037 -39.54 -28.99 -47.81
CA VAL A 1037 -39.18 -29.42 -49.16
C VAL A 1037 -39.69 -30.79 -49.56
N GLN A 1038 -40.59 -31.34 -48.73
CA GLN A 1038 -41.06 -32.73 -48.77
C GLN A 1038 -39.96 -33.77 -48.52
N ASP A 1039 -38.73 -33.39 -48.24
CA ASP A 1039 -37.72 -34.32 -47.76
C ASP A 1039 -38.00 -34.70 -46.33
N TYR A 1040 -37.75 -35.97 -46.00
CA TYR A 1040 -37.98 -36.46 -44.66
C TYR A 1040 -37.03 -37.58 -44.30
N MET A 1041 -36.81 -37.76 -43.00
CA MET A 1041 -36.26 -38.94 -42.39
C MET A 1041 -37.24 -39.41 -41.32
N ALA A 1042 -37.64 -40.68 -41.38
CA ALA A 1042 -38.59 -41.29 -40.48
C ALA A 1042 -38.01 -42.58 -39.91
N VAL A 1043 -38.01 -42.70 -38.59
CA VAL A 1043 -37.69 -43.95 -37.89
C VAL A 1043 -38.99 -44.59 -37.42
N ILE A 1044 -39.22 -45.83 -37.87
CA ILE A 1044 -40.52 -46.50 -37.83
C ILE A 1044 -40.36 -47.90 -37.27
N LEU A 1045 -41.21 -48.24 -36.31
CA LEU A 1045 -41.41 -49.59 -35.83
C LEU A 1045 -42.52 -50.26 -36.66
N LYS A 1046 -42.16 -51.31 -37.40
CA LYS A 1046 -43.07 -52.07 -38.27
C LYS A 1046 -44.04 -52.93 -37.45
N LYS A 1047 -45.06 -53.48 -38.13
CA LYS A 1047 -46.07 -54.37 -37.52
C LYS A 1047 -45.48 -55.63 -36.90
N ASP A 1048 -44.39 -56.15 -37.46
CA ASP A 1048 -43.65 -57.31 -36.96
C ASP A 1048 -42.67 -56.96 -35.83
N GLY A 1049 -42.60 -55.68 -35.43
CA GLY A 1049 -41.71 -55.16 -34.39
C GLY A 1049 -40.30 -54.84 -34.86
N THR A 1050 -39.99 -55.03 -36.14
CA THR A 1050 -38.68 -54.65 -36.70
C THR A 1050 -38.56 -53.13 -36.89
N LEU A 1051 -37.34 -52.59 -36.77
CA LEU A 1051 -37.08 -51.16 -36.88
C LEU A 1051 -36.58 -50.79 -38.27
N ASP A 1052 -37.23 -49.82 -38.90
CA ASP A 1052 -36.89 -49.28 -40.22
C ASP A 1052 -36.59 -47.78 -40.14
N MET A 1053 -35.58 -47.34 -40.89
CA MET A 1053 -35.38 -45.95 -41.25
C MET A 1053 -35.77 -45.75 -42.71
N ARG A 1054 -36.69 -44.84 -42.95
CA ARG A 1054 -37.03 -44.37 -44.29
C ARG A 1054 -36.55 -42.95 -44.42
N TYR A 1055 -35.91 -42.61 -45.51
CA TYR A 1055 -35.65 -41.21 -45.83
C TYR A 1055 -35.95 -40.92 -47.28
N ARG A 1056 -36.44 -39.71 -47.56
CA ARG A 1056 -36.65 -39.15 -48.88
C ARG A 1056 -35.80 -37.90 -49.02
N LEU A 1057 -34.99 -37.87 -50.06
CA LEU A 1057 -34.08 -36.77 -50.37
C LEU A 1057 -34.24 -36.43 -51.86
N GLY A 1058 -34.92 -35.33 -52.17
CA GLY A 1058 -35.50 -35.03 -53.46
C GLY A 1058 -36.62 -36.00 -53.84
N LEU A 1059 -36.53 -36.60 -55.03
CA LEU A 1059 -37.59 -37.46 -55.59
C LEU A 1059 -37.45 -38.95 -55.22
N ILE A 1060 -36.39 -39.34 -54.50
CA ILE A 1060 -36.05 -40.75 -54.25
C ILE A 1060 -36.24 -41.09 -52.77
N THR A 1061 -37.06 -42.11 -52.50
CA THR A 1061 -37.26 -42.67 -51.16
C THR A 1061 -36.39 -43.90 -50.98
N HIS A 1062 -35.54 -43.88 -49.95
CA HIS A 1062 -34.75 -45.02 -49.52
C HIS A 1062 -35.33 -45.63 -48.23
N LYS A 1063 -35.22 -46.96 -48.11
CA LYS A 1063 -35.68 -47.74 -46.95
C LYS A 1063 -34.51 -48.59 -46.46
N TYR A 1064 -34.17 -48.45 -45.19
CA TYR A 1064 -33.14 -49.22 -44.51
C TYR A 1064 -33.76 -49.91 -43.31
N GLN A 1065 -33.59 -51.21 -43.23
CA GLN A 1065 -33.95 -51.95 -42.04
C GLN A 1065 -32.82 -51.79 -41.03
N LEU A 1066 -33.10 -51.12 -39.91
CA LEU A 1066 -32.13 -50.85 -38.85
C LEU A 1066 -31.98 -52.01 -37.88
N SER A 1067 -33.04 -52.81 -37.68
CA SER A 1067 -32.98 -54.02 -36.86
C SER A 1067 -33.87 -55.11 -37.43
N PHE A 1068 -33.40 -56.36 -37.31
CA PHE A 1068 -34.15 -57.57 -37.66
C PHE A 1068 -34.90 -58.16 -36.46
N ARG A 1069 -34.72 -57.60 -35.26
CA ARG A 1069 -35.36 -58.07 -34.03
C ARG A 1069 -36.68 -57.33 -33.78
N ASN A 1070 -37.59 -57.99 -33.06
CA ASN A 1070 -38.77 -57.32 -32.54
C ASN A 1070 -38.36 -56.44 -31.34
N LEU A 1071 -38.41 -55.13 -31.50
CA LEU A 1071 -38.08 -54.13 -30.47
C LEU A 1071 -39.32 -53.60 -29.71
N ALA A 1072 -40.49 -54.20 -29.94
CA ALA A 1072 -41.74 -53.89 -29.23
C ALA A 1072 -41.92 -54.78 -27.98
N ASP A 1073 -40.88 -54.92 -27.19
CA ASP A 1073 -40.79 -55.82 -26.03
C ASP A 1073 -40.94 -55.10 -24.68
N GLY A 1074 -41.15 -53.78 -24.70
CA GLY A 1074 -41.24 -52.92 -23.52
C GLY A 1074 -39.92 -52.61 -22.80
N TYR A 1075 -38.78 -53.11 -23.29
CA TYR A 1075 -37.47 -52.71 -22.80
C TYR A 1075 -36.97 -51.44 -23.52
N PRO A 1076 -36.10 -50.63 -22.89
CA PRO A 1076 -35.53 -49.45 -23.54
C PRO A 1076 -34.47 -49.85 -24.57
N HIS A 1077 -34.64 -49.37 -25.81
CA HIS A 1077 -33.72 -49.55 -26.92
C HIS A 1077 -33.11 -48.21 -27.33
N TYR A 1078 -31.79 -48.15 -27.46
CA TYR A 1078 -31.07 -46.96 -27.89
C TYR A 1078 -30.83 -46.98 -29.42
N VAL A 1079 -31.05 -45.83 -30.04
CA VAL A 1079 -30.88 -45.59 -31.48
C VAL A 1079 -29.99 -44.37 -31.67
N ASN A 1080 -28.86 -44.58 -32.34
CA ASN A 1080 -27.97 -43.49 -32.80
C ASN A 1080 -27.85 -43.55 -34.32
N ILE A 1081 -28.08 -42.42 -34.98
CA ILE A 1081 -27.99 -42.25 -36.42
C ILE A 1081 -27.10 -41.04 -36.68
N THR A 1082 -25.93 -41.28 -37.26
CA THR A 1082 -25.03 -40.23 -37.71
C THR A 1082 -24.97 -40.24 -39.23
N ARG A 1083 -25.28 -39.09 -39.84
CA ARG A 1083 -25.03 -38.84 -41.26
C ARG A 1083 -23.82 -37.95 -41.36
N HIS A 1084 -22.85 -38.33 -42.18
CA HIS A 1084 -21.79 -37.45 -42.64
C HIS A 1084 -21.65 -37.56 -44.15
N ASN A 1085 -21.88 -36.45 -44.84
CA ASN A 1085 -22.09 -36.35 -46.28
C ASN A 1085 -23.16 -37.35 -46.75
N ARG A 1086 -22.72 -38.37 -47.51
CA ARG A 1086 -23.57 -39.45 -48.03
C ARG A 1086 -23.59 -40.65 -47.10
N THR A 1087 -22.65 -40.76 -46.18
CA THR A 1087 -22.55 -41.96 -45.34
C THR A 1087 -23.49 -41.83 -44.15
N ILE A 1088 -24.42 -42.77 -44.03
CA ILE A 1088 -25.23 -42.91 -42.83
C ILE A 1088 -24.71 -44.11 -42.04
N ARG A 1089 -24.38 -43.88 -40.77
CA ARG A 1089 -24.07 -44.90 -39.78
C ARG A 1089 -25.24 -44.97 -38.82
N THR A 1090 -25.70 -46.18 -38.59
CA THR A 1090 -26.79 -46.45 -37.65
C THR A 1090 -26.30 -47.46 -36.64
N GLN A 1091 -26.63 -47.22 -35.39
CA GLN A 1091 -26.39 -48.11 -34.26
C GLN A 1091 -27.73 -48.32 -33.55
N VAL A 1092 -28.16 -49.57 -33.49
CA VAL A 1092 -29.32 -50.00 -32.72
C VAL A 1092 -28.82 -51.07 -31.75
N LEU A 1093 -28.90 -50.79 -30.44
CA LEU A 1093 -28.23 -51.58 -29.40
C LEU A 1093 -26.68 -51.63 -29.59
N GLU A 1094 -25.96 -52.33 -28.70
CA GLU A 1094 -24.48 -52.44 -28.72
C GLU A 1094 -23.90 -53.27 -29.90
N VAL A 1095 -24.71 -53.81 -30.82
CA VAL A 1095 -24.27 -54.94 -31.67
C VAL A 1095 -24.49 -54.78 -33.19
N ASP A 1096 -25.44 -53.96 -33.66
CA ASP A 1096 -25.75 -53.87 -35.10
C ASP A 1096 -25.32 -52.50 -35.69
N VAL A 1097 -24.17 -52.48 -36.39
CA VAL A 1097 -23.67 -51.32 -37.13
C VAL A 1097 -23.90 -51.50 -38.64
N HIS A 1098 -24.75 -50.66 -39.23
CA HIS A 1098 -24.96 -50.62 -40.67
C HIS A 1098 -24.42 -49.32 -41.26
N ILE A 1099 -23.52 -49.45 -42.25
CA ILE A 1099 -23.02 -48.34 -43.07
C ILE A 1099 -23.77 -48.38 -44.38
N VAL A 1100 -24.40 -47.27 -44.77
CA VAL A 1100 -25.03 -47.17 -46.07
C VAL A 1100 -24.55 -45.92 -46.82
N THR A 1101 -24.13 -46.12 -48.07
CA THR A 1101 -23.71 -45.08 -49.01
C THR A 1101 -24.70 -45.00 -50.20
N PRO A 1102 -25.67 -44.08 -50.17
CA PRO A 1102 -26.56 -43.80 -51.29
C PRO A 1102 -25.86 -42.98 -52.39
N LEU A 1103 -26.29 -43.19 -53.64
CA LEU A 1103 -25.58 -42.67 -54.81
C LEU A 1103 -25.86 -41.19 -55.16
N PHE A 1104 -26.92 -40.55 -54.65
CA PHE A 1104 -27.22 -39.13 -54.88
C PHE A 1104 -27.94 -38.50 -53.67
N LEU A 1105 -27.58 -37.27 -53.29
CA LEU A 1105 -28.12 -36.56 -52.13
C LEU A 1105 -28.06 -35.04 -52.36
N SER A 1106 -29.22 -34.38 -52.48
CA SER A 1106 -29.38 -32.93 -52.28
C SER A 1106 -30.85 -32.66 -51.96
N LEU A 1107 -31.13 -31.91 -50.88
CA LEU A 1107 -32.49 -31.55 -50.43
C LEU A 1107 -32.83 -30.15 -50.89
N THR A 1108 -33.95 -29.95 -51.61
CA THR A 1108 -34.35 -28.61 -52.12
C THR A 1108 -35.87 -28.31 -52.13
N PRO A 1109 -36.31 -27.05 -51.80
CA PRO A 1109 -37.66 -26.60 -51.32
C PRO A 1109 -38.94 -26.69 -52.16
N SER A 1110 -40.06 -27.03 -51.48
CA SER A 1110 -41.46 -26.70 -51.77
C SER A 1110 -42.41 -27.01 -50.58
N GLU A 1111 -43.37 -26.11 -50.33
CA GLU A 1111 -44.38 -26.06 -49.25
C GLU A 1111 -44.99 -27.39 -48.77
N VAL A 1112 -45.32 -27.40 -47.47
CA VAL A 1112 -46.08 -28.41 -46.68
C VAL A 1112 -46.78 -29.46 -47.55
N GLY A 1113 -46.08 -30.56 -47.82
CA GLY A 1113 -46.72 -31.79 -48.27
C GLY A 1113 -47.27 -32.56 -47.07
N ASP A 1114 -48.43 -33.19 -47.27
CA ASP A 1114 -48.93 -34.26 -46.40
C ASP A 1114 -47.77 -35.17 -45.95
N ILE A 1115 -47.75 -35.57 -44.65
CA ILE A 1115 -46.87 -36.66 -44.20
C ILE A 1115 -47.06 -37.79 -45.20
N ASP A 1116 -45.97 -38.32 -45.73
CA ASP A 1116 -46.03 -39.33 -46.77
C ASP A 1116 -47.04 -40.44 -46.37
N TYR A 1117 -48.00 -40.73 -47.26
CA TYR A 1117 -49.14 -41.59 -46.96
C TYR A 1117 -48.71 -42.96 -46.39
N GLU A 1118 -47.58 -43.48 -46.84
CA GLU A 1118 -47.00 -44.71 -46.31
C GLU A 1118 -46.52 -44.57 -44.87
N ILE A 1119 -45.98 -43.42 -44.48
CA ILE A 1119 -45.56 -43.12 -43.10
C ILE A 1119 -46.79 -42.93 -42.21
N GLN A 1120 -47.82 -42.22 -42.69
CA GLN A 1120 -49.09 -42.07 -41.96
C GLN A 1120 -49.74 -43.42 -41.64
N ARG A 1121 -49.66 -44.40 -42.55
CA ARG A 1121 -50.20 -45.76 -42.36
C ARG A 1121 -49.54 -46.51 -41.20
N HIS A 1122 -48.28 -46.18 -40.87
CA HIS A 1122 -47.54 -46.74 -39.73
C HIS A 1122 -47.73 -45.92 -38.45
N ASN A 1123 -48.51 -44.83 -38.49
CA ASN A 1123 -48.72 -43.89 -37.39
C ASN A 1123 -50.11 -43.98 -36.75
N SER A 1124 -50.78 -45.14 -36.84
CA SER A 1124 -52.07 -45.41 -36.18
C SER A 1124 -51.98 -46.73 -35.42
N PRO A 1125 -52.02 -46.73 -34.07
CA PRO A 1125 -52.49 -45.64 -33.20
C PRO A 1125 -51.49 -44.52 -32.86
N GLY A 1126 -50.25 -44.60 -33.35
CA GLY A 1126 -49.14 -43.72 -32.93
C GLY A 1126 -48.28 -44.41 -31.85
N LEU A 1127 -47.20 -43.77 -31.40
CA LEU A 1127 -46.40 -44.30 -30.31
C LEU A 1127 -47.20 -44.32 -29.00
N VAL A 1128 -47.27 -45.50 -28.39
CA VAL A 1128 -47.72 -45.67 -27.01
C VAL A 1128 -46.59 -46.31 -26.23
N GLY A 1129 -45.96 -45.54 -25.35
CA GLY A 1129 -44.71 -45.94 -24.74
C GLY A 1129 -43.88 -44.74 -24.33
N CYS A 1130 -42.60 -44.95 -24.10
CA CYS A 1130 -41.70 -43.92 -23.60
C CYS A 1130 -40.57 -43.63 -24.58
N ILE A 1131 -40.22 -42.36 -24.75
CA ILE A 1131 -39.04 -41.91 -25.49
C ILE A 1131 -38.19 -41.01 -24.58
N SER A 1132 -36.87 -41.23 -24.54
CA SER A 1132 -35.91 -40.45 -23.74
C SER A 1132 -34.66 -40.06 -24.52
N GLY A 1133 -33.98 -39.01 -24.06
CA GLY A 1133 -32.68 -38.59 -24.59
C GLY A 1133 -32.73 -38.10 -26.04
N VAL A 1134 -33.88 -37.58 -26.49
CA VAL A 1134 -34.05 -37.13 -27.88
C VAL A 1134 -33.17 -35.92 -28.15
N ARG A 1135 -32.19 -36.12 -29.02
CA ARG A 1135 -31.29 -35.08 -29.53
C ARG A 1135 -31.25 -35.14 -31.05
N TYR A 1136 -31.37 -33.98 -31.66
CA TYR A 1136 -31.07 -33.77 -33.07
C TYR A 1136 -30.11 -32.61 -33.20
N ASN A 1137 -28.85 -32.89 -33.56
CA ASN A 1137 -27.77 -31.92 -33.54
C ASN A 1137 -27.69 -31.23 -32.17
N ILE A 1138 -27.98 -29.92 -32.10
CA ILE A 1138 -28.01 -29.13 -30.86
C ILE A 1138 -29.40 -29.04 -30.20
N TYR A 1139 -30.44 -29.57 -30.83
CA TYR A 1139 -31.82 -29.45 -30.36
C TYR A 1139 -32.20 -30.63 -29.47
N ALA A 1140 -32.79 -30.33 -28.32
CA ALA A 1140 -33.31 -31.32 -27.36
C ALA A 1140 -34.83 -31.09 -27.12
N PRO A 1141 -35.71 -31.60 -28.00
CA PRO A 1141 -37.14 -31.29 -27.97
C PRO A 1141 -37.85 -31.59 -26.64
N LEU A 1142 -37.54 -32.72 -26.02
CA LEU A 1142 -38.14 -33.11 -24.73
C LEU A 1142 -37.70 -32.19 -23.59
N LYS A 1143 -36.43 -31.75 -23.61
CA LYS A 1143 -35.92 -30.79 -22.64
C LYS A 1143 -36.59 -29.44 -22.80
N THR A 1144 -36.77 -28.96 -24.03
CA THR A 1144 -37.47 -27.70 -24.28
C THR A 1144 -38.94 -27.73 -23.83
N LEU A 1145 -39.58 -28.90 -23.87
CA LEU A 1145 -40.94 -29.07 -23.32
C LEU A 1145 -40.96 -28.99 -21.79
N PHE A 1146 -40.14 -29.78 -21.10
CA PHE A 1146 -40.22 -29.93 -19.64
C PHE A 1146 -39.37 -28.93 -18.86
N ARG A 1147 -38.43 -28.25 -19.52
CA ARG A 1147 -37.52 -27.24 -18.97
C ARG A 1147 -37.41 -26.05 -19.94
N PRO A 1148 -38.50 -25.28 -20.15
CA PRO A 1148 -38.49 -24.16 -21.08
C PRO A 1148 -37.62 -23.00 -20.58
N ASN A 1149 -36.67 -22.54 -21.40
CA ASN A 1149 -35.87 -21.34 -21.14
C ASN A 1149 -36.54 -20.04 -21.65
N GLU A 1150 -37.66 -20.16 -22.36
CA GLU A 1150 -38.37 -19.06 -23.00
C GLU A 1150 -39.86 -19.12 -22.66
N THR A 1151 -40.55 -17.97 -22.69
CA THR A 1151 -41.98 -17.88 -22.36
C THR A 1151 -42.88 -18.57 -23.39
N GLU A 1152 -42.43 -18.73 -24.63
CA GLU A 1152 -43.13 -19.48 -25.69
C GLU A 1152 -42.17 -20.49 -26.36
N PRO A 1153 -41.97 -21.68 -25.77
CA PRO A 1153 -41.07 -22.68 -26.35
C PRO A 1153 -41.54 -23.10 -27.77
N PRO A 1154 -40.63 -23.43 -28.70
CA PRO A 1154 -40.96 -23.87 -30.06
C PRO A 1154 -41.60 -25.28 -30.12
N VAL A 1155 -42.28 -25.71 -29.07
CA VAL A 1155 -42.85 -27.05 -28.92
C VAL A 1155 -44.37 -26.99 -28.89
N THR A 1156 -45.02 -27.84 -29.69
CA THR A 1156 -46.47 -28.06 -29.67
C THR A 1156 -46.77 -29.51 -29.36
N VAL A 1157 -47.69 -29.76 -28.42
CA VAL A 1157 -48.10 -31.10 -27.99
C VAL A 1157 -49.60 -31.25 -28.22
N GLN A 1158 -50.07 -32.40 -28.68
CA GLN A 1158 -51.49 -32.79 -28.55
C GLN A 1158 -51.61 -34.24 -28.08
N GLY A 1159 -52.68 -34.51 -27.34
CA GLY A 1159 -52.81 -35.72 -26.52
C GLY A 1159 -52.14 -35.56 -25.16
N PHE A 1160 -51.98 -36.67 -24.42
CA PHE A 1160 -51.37 -36.68 -23.09
C PHE A 1160 -49.90 -37.13 -23.20
N VAL A 1161 -48.99 -36.21 -22.90
CA VAL A 1161 -47.54 -36.44 -22.83
C VAL A 1161 -47.05 -36.01 -21.46
N SER A 1162 -46.45 -36.93 -20.71
CA SER A 1162 -45.97 -36.69 -19.35
C SER A 1162 -44.49 -37.03 -19.20
N GLU A 1163 -43.75 -36.25 -18.41
CA GLU A 1163 -42.33 -36.52 -18.11
C GLU A 1163 -42.19 -37.92 -17.49
N SER A 1164 -41.26 -38.72 -18.00
CA SER A 1164 -41.02 -40.09 -17.54
C SER A 1164 -39.54 -40.45 -17.70
N ASN A 1165 -39.03 -41.30 -16.82
CA ASN A 1165 -37.64 -41.77 -16.88
C ASN A 1165 -37.42 -42.92 -17.89
N CYS A 1166 -38.48 -43.34 -18.58
CA CYS A 1166 -38.48 -44.35 -19.64
C CYS A 1166 -37.75 -45.67 -19.32
N GLY A 1167 -37.61 -46.01 -18.05
CA GLY A 1167 -36.86 -47.20 -17.62
C GLY A 1167 -35.36 -47.15 -17.93
N ALA A 1168 -34.77 -45.97 -18.14
CA ALA A 1168 -33.36 -45.83 -18.49
C ALA A 1168 -32.45 -46.48 -17.42
N PHE A 1169 -31.71 -47.53 -17.82
CA PHE A 1169 -30.45 -47.85 -17.16
C PHE A 1169 -29.42 -46.78 -17.55
N PRO A 1170 -28.59 -46.28 -16.63
CA PRO A 1170 -27.48 -45.43 -17.00
C PRO A 1170 -26.60 -46.23 -17.98
N PRO A 1171 -26.27 -45.73 -19.19
CA PRO A 1171 -25.26 -46.39 -20.00
C PRO A 1171 -23.94 -46.34 -19.21
N VAL A 1172 -23.55 -47.48 -18.65
CA VAL A 1172 -22.19 -47.69 -18.14
C VAL A 1172 -21.34 -47.97 -19.36
N HIS A 1173 -20.89 -46.91 -20.02
CA HIS A 1173 -19.68 -47.01 -20.84
C HIS A 1173 -18.55 -46.30 -20.10
N GLY A 1174 -17.72 -47.12 -19.47
CA GLY A 1174 -16.33 -46.77 -19.25
C GLY A 1174 -15.67 -46.45 -20.59
N TYR A 1175 -14.81 -45.45 -20.57
CA TYR A 1175 -14.06 -44.90 -21.68
C TYR A 1175 -13.37 -45.98 -22.53
N VAL A 1176 -13.60 -45.97 -23.85
CA VAL A 1176 -12.69 -46.56 -24.84
C VAL A 1176 -11.68 -45.46 -25.20
N PRO A 1177 -10.36 -45.69 -25.04
CA PRO A 1177 -9.33 -44.72 -25.40
C PRO A 1177 -9.42 -44.30 -26.88
N TRP A 1178 -9.13 -43.03 -27.15
CA TRP A 1178 -9.17 -42.44 -28.50
C TRP A 1178 -8.23 -43.14 -29.49
N GLU A 1179 -7.21 -43.87 -29.00
CA GLU A 1179 -6.35 -44.70 -29.84
C GLU A 1179 -7.03 -46.00 -30.35
N ALA A 1180 -8.18 -46.38 -29.78
CA ALA A 1180 -8.91 -47.61 -30.09
C ALA A 1180 -10.28 -47.37 -30.77
N ASP A 1181 -10.64 -46.11 -31.06
CA ASP A 1181 -11.83 -45.79 -31.84
C ASP A 1181 -11.56 -45.98 -33.34
N HIS A 1182 -12.15 -47.02 -33.93
CA HIS A 1182 -12.03 -47.34 -35.36
C HIS A 1182 -12.68 -46.27 -36.28
N TRP A 1183 -13.31 -45.24 -35.74
CA TRP A 1183 -14.00 -44.18 -36.49
C TRP A 1183 -13.34 -42.79 -36.40
N PHE A 1184 -12.22 -42.65 -35.69
CA PHE A 1184 -11.48 -41.38 -35.63
C PHE A 1184 -10.70 -41.12 -36.92
N THR A 1185 -11.19 -40.22 -37.78
CA THR A 1185 -10.41 -39.67 -38.90
C THR A 1185 -9.68 -38.41 -38.46
N SER A 1186 -8.35 -38.44 -38.49
CA SER A 1186 -7.46 -37.31 -38.15
C SER A 1186 -7.79 -36.05 -38.96
N ILE A 1187 -7.86 -34.90 -38.29
CA ILE A 1187 -7.86 -33.57 -38.91
C ILE A 1187 -6.43 -33.31 -39.43
N GLY A 1188 -6.23 -33.55 -40.73
CA GLY A 1188 -5.06 -33.12 -41.48
C GLY A 1188 -5.23 -31.70 -42.01
N GLU A 1189 -4.12 -30.99 -42.09
CA GLU A 1189 -3.94 -29.57 -42.39
C GLU A 1189 -4.83 -28.98 -43.49
N THR A 1190 -5.29 -27.76 -43.21
CA THR A 1190 -5.95 -26.85 -44.14
C THR A 1190 -5.11 -26.55 -45.39
N THR A 1191 -5.71 -26.74 -46.56
CA THR A 1191 -5.51 -25.86 -47.73
C THR A 1191 -6.88 -25.55 -48.36
N TYR A 1192 -7.25 -24.27 -48.39
CA TYR A 1192 -8.40 -23.71 -49.14
C TYR A 1192 -7.95 -23.30 -50.57
N PRO A 1193 -8.84 -22.89 -51.51
CA PRO A 1193 -10.27 -23.15 -51.67
C PRO A 1193 -10.63 -23.60 -53.12
N ARG A 1194 -11.84 -24.13 -53.34
CA ARG A 1194 -12.61 -23.79 -54.56
C ARG A 1194 -14.11 -23.99 -54.37
N SER A 1195 -14.82 -22.98 -54.85
CA SER A 1195 -16.25 -22.70 -54.79
C SER A 1195 -17.16 -23.87 -55.14
N HIS A 1196 -18.20 -24.10 -54.34
CA HIS A 1196 -19.56 -24.39 -54.84
C HIS A 1196 -20.59 -23.90 -53.82
N GLN A 1197 -21.71 -23.40 -54.35
CA GLN A 1197 -22.78 -22.64 -53.70
C GLN A 1197 -23.39 -23.39 -52.51
N SER A 1198 -23.48 -22.73 -51.35
CA SER A 1198 -24.21 -23.19 -50.17
C SER A 1198 -25.71 -22.88 -50.33
N ALA A 1199 -26.56 -23.89 -50.22
CA ALA A 1199 -27.99 -23.75 -49.98
C ALA A 1199 -28.27 -24.18 -48.55
N VAL A 1200 -28.85 -23.30 -47.73
CA VAL A 1200 -29.23 -23.54 -46.34
C VAL A 1200 -30.46 -24.45 -46.29
N VAL A 1201 -30.40 -25.56 -45.55
CA VAL A 1201 -31.53 -26.49 -45.38
C VAL A 1201 -32.23 -26.21 -44.04
N GLU A 1202 -33.55 -26.01 -44.08
CA GLU A 1202 -34.39 -25.81 -42.90
C GLU A 1202 -35.20 -27.09 -42.58
N ILE A 1203 -35.18 -27.52 -41.32
CA ILE A 1203 -35.67 -28.83 -40.87
C ILE A 1203 -36.72 -28.67 -39.76
N LEU A 1204 -37.75 -29.51 -39.71
CA LEU A 1204 -38.80 -29.63 -38.68
C LEU A 1204 -38.68 -31.01 -38.04
N ILE A 1205 -38.72 -31.11 -36.70
CA ILE A 1205 -38.76 -32.40 -36.00
C ILE A 1205 -40.16 -32.63 -35.45
N PHE A 1206 -40.81 -33.71 -35.87
CA PHE A 1206 -42.05 -34.22 -35.30
C PHE A 1206 -41.79 -35.52 -34.55
N ILE A 1207 -42.40 -35.62 -33.38
CA ILE A 1207 -42.63 -36.82 -32.61
C ILE A 1207 -44.16 -37.06 -32.64
N VAL A 1208 -44.65 -37.64 -33.75
CA VAL A 1208 -45.86 -38.54 -33.85
C VAL A 1208 -47.30 -37.98 -34.03
N LEU A 1209 -47.76 -37.37 -35.14
CA LEU A 1209 -49.20 -37.00 -35.32
C LEU A 1209 -50.09 -37.84 -36.28
N LYS A 1210 -51.36 -38.07 -35.90
CA LYS A 1210 -52.46 -38.63 -36.72
C LYS A 1210 -53.30 -37.55 -37.44
N SER A 1211 -53.62 -37.81 -38.71
CA SER A 1211 -54.39 -36.96 -39.66
C SER A 1211 -55.88 -36.72 -39.28
N PRO A 1212 -56.49 -35.58 -39.71
CA PRO A 1212 -57.92 -35.30 -39.57
C PRO A 1212 -58.77 -36.08 -40.60
N ASN A 1213 -59.89 -36.67 -40.17
CA ASN A 1213 -60.88 -37.28 -41.07
C ASN A 1213 -62.18 -36.44 -41.07
N PRO A 1214 -62.88 -36.35 -42.21
CA PRO A 1214 -64.32 -36.60 -42.16
C PRO A 1214 -64.87 -37.45 -43.33
N LYS A 1215 -65.49 -38.58 -42.93
CA LYS A 1215 -66.72 -39.26 -43.44
C LYS A 1215 -66.86 -39.78 -44.89
N ILE A 1216 -67.17 -41.10 -44.93
CA ILE A 1216 -67.69 -42.01 -46.00
C ILE A 1216 -66.81 -42.19 -47.23
#